data_AF-A0A385MTK1-F1
#
_entry.id   AF-A0A385MTK1-F1
#
_cell.length_a   1.000
_cell.length_b   1.000
_cell.length_c   1.000
_cell.angle_alpha   90.00
_cell.angle_beta   90.00
_cell.angle_gamma   90.00
#
_symmetry.space_group_name_H-M   'P 1'
#
loop_
_entity.id
_entity.type
_entity.pdbx_description
1 polymer ?
#
loop_
_entity_poly.entity_id
_entity_poly.type
_entity_poly.pdbx_seq_one_letter_code
_entity_poly.pdbx_strand_id
1 'polypeptide(L)'
;MSSSVLLNTFLKNTSQVAPVFALTEYDSTAFAKQSAELAVTLFTQPVISNGSFICLVNNLPHFFTAFESKYQYASGQDIYVTVVALKNSITRQYDIESQMYAQGFHLAAQEWQVRRYNDIDESDYFRTTTFRKVRQSGHPLTVMDNLLIERDLHMDMLRECSGRSDAHVYRYVFAGELIRKNDKVLDCACGLGYGSYILSSFRNPAQVTGVDICPDSSAYANAVYGNDKLSYRTLDIDHFTDAGLDSYDVITSFETIEHVVDYHAFFRMCLAHLKPDGRVIASVPYLWVDETGKDPNPYHFHEFDWAKFKALFLEYGFVIEGRYHQTAPGGFKLPQARRAWSGFNIEASESETEWLVVVATPDLTHANWQGSAQQAYVNPEYHGQHLPLYLNFAAGYANPWLHRQLVQIGQRIDNNQVRADYAARLIAHSGHDSMMLKTVEGYALQQHTDWFAQAKALIDAADTASFHLNLFDLRWYVSLTFLWARKQFEAGNMAAAKPYFERLTATDCNQFCVLLTIKAVESYYFLAKMAIIAGDTPAAINQLQAGKQVISDATRAFQASLDQHEDEVATFLWPEMADMLDAGALLNNLLIKIRTANTTEEVLLEARFLENNKRFGLINLVDSFKQTFKDDDTQQLKLIGQSYVNRLVAKVCTQPTEGDLYIWGTGVVAKNAYVKLQEKRIRVAGFIDNNAESGAQFLGLPVLTPSPSLFATARTVCITSVGSSAEIASSVPNHVQCIYIA
;
A
#
# COMPACT_ATOMS: atom_id res chain seq x y z
N MET A 1 -14.48 -38.18 -5.14
CA MET A 1 -13.78 -37.20 -6.00
C MET A 1 -12.64 -36.64 -5.17
N SER A 2 -11.41 -36.95 -5.55
CA SER A 2 -10.22 -36.94 -4.69
C SER A 2 -9.61 -35.54 -4.50
N SER A 3 -9.07 -35.33 -3.31
CA SER A 3 -8.31 -34.17 -2.79
C SER A 3 -7.08 -33.75 -3.63
N SER A 4 -6.81 -34.44 -4.75
CA SER A 4 -5.71 -34.19 -5.68
C SER A 4 -5.98 -33.02 -6.66
N VAL A 5 -7.21 -32.51 -6.73
CA VAL A 5 -7.58 -31.43 -7.66
C VAL A 5 -7.32 -30.04 -7.06
N LEU A 6 -7.49 -29.84 -5.75
CA LEU A 6 -7.29 -28.53 -5.11
C LEU A 6 -5.81 -28.10 -5.05
N LEU A 7 -4.88 -29.04 -4.85
CA LEU A 7 -3.45 -28.75 -4.78
C LEU A 7 -2.82 -28.51 -6.18
N ASN A 8 -3.29 -29.24 -7.19
CA ASN A 8 -2.83 -29.05 -8.57
C ASN A 8 -3.27 -27.71 -9.18
N THR A 9 -4.40 -27.15 -8.74
CA THR A 9 -4.83 -25.81 -9.17
C THR A 9 -4.05 -24.70 -8.46
N PHE A 10 -3.54 -24.95 -7.24
CA PHE A 10 -2.75 -23.96 -6.49
C PHE A 10 -1.28 -23.88 -6.95
N LEU A 11 -0.68 -25.01 -7.34
CA LEU A 11 0.74 -25.07 -7.77
C LEU A 11 0.96 -24.79 -9.27
N LYS A 12 -0.06 -24.95 -10.12
CA LYS A 12 0.10 -24.69 -11.57
C LYS A 12 0.17 -23.21 -11.94
N ASN A 13 -0.22 -22.30 -11.06
CA ASN A 13 -0.24 -20.85 -11.35
C ASN A 13 0.95 -20.07 -10.76
N THR A 14 1.95 -20.73 -10.18
CA THR A 14 3.10 -20.07 -9.55
C THR A 14 4.43 -20.64 -10.06
N SER A 15 4.65 -20.58 -11.38
CA SER A 15 5.91 -21.06 -11.98
C SER A 15 7.11 -20.11 -11.81
N GLN A 16 7.01 -19.01 -11.06
CA GLN A 16 8.14 -18.05 -10.88
C GLN A 16 8.23 -17.35 -9.51
N VAL A 17 7.41 -17.71 -8.50
CA VAL A 17 7.43 -17.01 -7.19
C VAL A 17 7.46 -18.03 -6.06
N ALA A 18 8.49 -17.97 -5.21
CA ALA A 18 8.56 -18.77 -3.99
C ALA A 18 7.36 -18.44 -3.10
N PRO A 19 6.60 -19.45 -2.62
CA PRO A 19 5.44 -19.20 -1.76
C PRO A 19 5.90 -18.65 -0.40
N VAL A 20 5.46 -17.44 -0.08
CA VAL A 20 5.55 -16.88 1.27
C VAL A 20 4.45 -17.54 2.11
N PHE A 21 4.83 -18.49 2.94
CA PHE A 21 3.91 -19.11 3.90
C PHE A 21 3.80 -18.23 5.15
N ALA A 22 2.82 -17.32 5.18
CA ALA A 22 2.43 -16.66 6.42
C ALA A 22 1.62 -17.65 7.29
N LEU A 23 2.31 -18.42 8.15
CA LEU A 23 1.72 -19.40 9.06
C LEU A 23 1.76 -18.84 10.48
N THR A 24 0.81 -17.97 10.85
CA THR A 24 0.87 -17.27 12.15
C THR A 24 0.37 -18.08 13.34
N GLU A 25 -0.42 -19.15 13.18
CA GLU A 25 -0.75 -20.03 14.30
C GLU A 25 -1.01 -21.45 13.80
N TYR A 26 -0.03 -22.35 13.97
CA TYR A 26 -0.24 -23.78 13.69
C TYR A 26 -0.24 -24.61 14.97
N ASP A 27 -1.37 -25.28 15.18
CA ASP A 27 -1.52 -26.36 16.13
C ASP A 27 -0.65 -27.55 15.68
N SER A 28 0.21 -28.03 16.56
CA SER A 28 1.18 -29.11 16.29
C SER A 28 0.54 -30.39 15.74
N THR A 29 -0.75 -30.60 16.05
CA THR A 29 -1.58 -31.72 15.58
C THR A 29 -2.06 -31.56 14.14
N ALA A 30 -2.29 -30.33 13.66
CA ALA A 30 -2.69 -30.06 12.28
C ALA A 30 -1.50 -30.16 11.32
N PHE A 31 -0.30 -29.74 11.75
CA PHE A 31 0.92 -29.95 10.98
C PHE A 31 1.22 -31.44 10.84
N ALA A 32 1.08 -32.25 11.90
CA ALA A 32 1.28 -33.70 11.82
C ALA A 32 0.29 -34.40 10.86
N LYS A 33 -0.94 -33.87 10.71
CA LYS A 33 -1.95 -34.40 9.79
C LYS A 33 -1.76 -33.92 8.35
N GLN A 34 -1.42 -32.64 8.14
CA GLN A 34 -1.11 -32.11 6.81
C GLN A 34 0.26 -32.56 6.30
N SER A 35 1.25 -32.80 7.17
CA SER A 35 2.54 -33.41 6.83
C SER A 35 2.44 -34.91 6.56
N ALA A 36 1.31 -35.53 6.90
CA ALA A 36 1.02 -36.92 6.53
C ALA A 36 0.37 -37.01 5.13
N GLU A 37 -0.32 -35.96 4.67
CA GLU A 37 -0.99 -35.90 3.36
C GLU A 37 -0.18 -35.11 2.30
N LEU A 38 0.58 -34.11 2.71
CA LEU A 38 1.66 -33.52 1.92
C LEU A 38 2.92 -34.33 2.22
N ALA A 39 3.58 -34.83 1.18
CA ALA A 39 4.95 -35.31 1.28
C ALA A 39 5.92 -34.13 1.54
N VAL A 40 5.72 -33.40 2.65
CA VAL A 40 6.72 -32.55 3.30
C VAL A 40 7.64 -33.53 4.00
N THR A 41 8.70 -33.88 3.31
CA THR A 41 9.62 -34.87 3.82
C THR A 41 10.41 -34.25 4.97
N LEU A 42 9.91 -34.52 6.17
CA LEU A 42 10.70 -34.61 7.39
C LEU A 42 12.06 -35.21 7.04
N PHE A 43 13.13 -34.53 7.42
CA PHE A 43 14.53 -34.85 7.10
C PHE A 43 14.96 -36.25 7.55
N THR A 44 14.48 -37.28 6.84
CA THR A 44 15.08 -38.61 6.75
C THR A 44 15.39 -38.98 5.31
N GLN A 45 14.79 -38.33 4.30
CA GLN A 45 15.27 -38.25 2.90
C GLN A 45 14.86 -36.92 2.23
N PRO A 46 15.49 -36.46 1.13
CA PRO A 46 15.09 -35.25 0.40
C PRO A 46 13.75 -35.38 -0.36
N VAL A 47 12.82 -34.45 -0.20
CA VAL A 47 11.81 -34.14 -1.25
C VAL A 47 12.33 -32.97 -2.05
N ILE A 48 12.73 -33.28 -3.28
CA ILE A 48 13.18 -32.32 -4.26
C ILE A 48 11.95 -31.86 -5.04
N SER A 49 11.57 -30.61 -4.84
CA SER A 49 10.73 -29.86 -5.77
C SER A 49 11.32 -28.47 -5.87
N ASN A 50 12.11 -28.22 -6.91
CA ASN A 50 12.56 -26.89 -7.31
C ASN A 50 13.35 -26.08 -6.25
N GLY A 51 14.17 -26.72 -5.41
CA GLY A 51 15.17 -26.02 -4.57
C GLY A 51 14.67 -25.43 -3.25
N SER A 52 13.45 -25.71 -2.80
CA SER A 52 12.92 -25.18 -1.53
C SER A 52 12.89 -26.23 -0.40
N PHE A 53 13.26 -25.83 0.82
CA PHE A 53 13.32 -26.65 2.03
C PHE A 53 12.53 -26.02 3.19
N ILE A 54 12.02 -26.85 4.12
CA ILE A 54 11.42 -26.39 5.39
C ILE A 54 12.17 -27.04 6.54
N CYS A 55 12.66 -26.24 7.49
CA CYS A 55 13.45 -26.71 8.63
C CYS A 55 12.86 -26.19 9.95
N LEU A 56 12.77 -27.05 10.97
CA LEU A 56 12.46 -26.60 12.33
C LEU A 56 13.72 -26.01 12.95
N VAL A 57 13.59 -24.92 13.72
CA VAL A 57 14.72 -24.24 14.39
C VAL A 57 15.62 -25.23 15.15
N ASN A 58 15.03 -26.17 15.90
CA ASN A 58 15.79 -27.15 16.69
C ASN A 58 16.63 -28.13 15.86
N ASN A 59 16.36 -28.23 14.54
CA ASN A 59 17.07 -29.11 13.62
C ASN A 59 18.10 -28.38 12.75
N LEU A 60 18.30 -27.07 12.93
CA LEU A 60 19.24 -26.26 12.14
C LEU A 60 20.67 -26.84 12.09
N PRO A 61 21.29 -27.28 13.21
CA PRO A 61 22.63 -27.86 13.16
C PRO A 61 22.71 -29.11 12.27
N HIS A 62 21.71 -30.00 12.38
CA HIS A 62 21.61 -31.19 11.54
C HIS A 62 21.34 -30.85 10.08
N PHE A 63 20.54 -29.81 9.84
CA PHE A 63 20.28 -29.30 8.49
C PHE A 63 21.57 -28.85 7.83
N PHE A 64 22.40 -28.02 8.48
CA PHE A 64 23.65 -27.53 7.89
C PHE A 64 24.60 -28.68 7.51
N THR A 65 24.83 -29.62 8.44
CA THR A 65 25.70 -30.79 8.16
C THR A 65 25.16 -31.64 7.01
N ALA A 66 23.84 -31.86 6.95
CA ALA A 66 23.22 -32.66 5.90
C ALA A 66 23.18 -31.93 4.55
N PHE A 67 22.95 -30.62 4.56
CA PHE A 67 22.87 -29.77 3.38
C PHE A 67 24.19 -29.80 2.61
N GLU A 68 25.31 -29.57 3.30
CA GLU A 68 26.65 -29.55 2.68
C GLU A 68 27.12 -30.92 2.19
N SER A 69 26.77 -32.00 2.91
CA SER A 69 27.27 -33.34 2.59
C SER A 69 26.42 -34.10 1.56
N LYS A 70 25.13 -33.81 1.45
CA LYS A 70 24.19 -34.63 0.64
C LYS A 70 23.66 -33.97 -0.61
N TYR A 71 23.72 -32.65 -0.72
CA TYR A 71 23.11 -31.96 -1.85
C TYR A 71 24.16 -31.33 -2.75
N GLN A 72 24.32 -31.93 -3.93
CA GLN A 72 24.98 -31.30 -5.06
C GLN A 72 23.91 -30.53 -5.85
N TYR A 73 23.95 -29.21 -5.80
CA TYR A 73 23.02 -28.35 -6.54
C TYR A 73 23.57 -28.06 -7.94
N ALA A 74 22.69 -28.00 -8.94
CA ALA A 74 23.08 -27.57 -10.28
C ALA A 74 23.54 -26.10 -10.23
N SER A 75 24.62 -25.79 -10.94
CA SER A 75 25.12 -24.42 -11.09
C SER A 75 23.99 -23.50 -11.58
N GLY A 76 23.68 -22.46 -10.82
CA GLY A 76 22.66 -21.45 -11.17
C GLY A 76 21.26 -21.69 -10.60
N GLN A 77 21.00 -22.79 -9.90
CA GLN A 77 19.70 -23.01 -9.23
C GLN A 77 19.60 -22.19 -7.93
N ASP A 78 18.51 -21.44 -7.75
CA ASP A 78 18.21 -20.80 -6.47
C ASP A 78 17.68 -21.81 -5.46
N ILE A 79 18.15 -21.67 -4.21
CA ILE A 79 17.81 -22.55 -3.09
C ILE A 79 17.21 -21.71 -1.97
N TYR A 80 16.07 -22.17 -1.47
CA TYR A 80 15.34 -21.50 -0.39
C TYR A 80 15.16 -22.43 0.81
N VAL A 81 15.22 -21.88 2.01
CA VAL A 81 14.98 -22.60 3.27
C VAL A 81 14.06 -21.78 4.15
N THR A 82 12.84 -22.27 4.40
CA THR A 82 11.93 -21.67 5.38
C THR A 82 12.19 -22.31 6.74
N VAL A 83 12.67 -21.51 7.69
CA VAL A 83 12.93 -21.94 9.06
C VAL A 83 11.72 -21.58 9.92
N VAL A 84 11.24 -22.53 10.72
CA VAL A 84 10.01 -22.40 11.53
C VAL A 84 10.31 -22.71 13.00
N ALA A 85 9.92 -21.81 13.91
CA ALA A 85 9.95 -22.03 15.34
C ALA A 85 8.68 -22.73 15.86
N LEU A 86 8.83 -23.46 16.96
CA LEU A 86 7.71 -24.01 17.72
C LEU A 86 7.06 -22.90 18.59
N LYS A 87 5.79 -23.07 18.94
CA LYS A 87 4.95 -22.06 19.64
C LYS A 87 5.54 -21.49 20.95
N ASN A 88 6.50 -22.19 21.57
CA ASN A 88 7.17 -21.78 22.81
C ASN A 88 8.69 -21.56 22.62
N SER A 89 9.14 -21.32 21.39
CA SER A 89 10.54 -21.02 21.13
C SER A 89 10.93 -19.69 21.79
N ILE A 90 12.02 -19.70 22.54
CA ILE A 90 12.62 -18.49 23.14
C ILE A 90 13.78 -17.94 22.30
N THR A 91 14.07 -18.55 21.15
CA THR A 91 15.17 -18.14 20.27
C THR A 91 14.87 -16.78 19.65
N ARG A 92 15.87 -15.89 19.62
CA ARG A 92 15.73 -14.55 19.03
C ARG A 92 15.85 -14.60 17.51
N GLN A 93 15.20 -13.65 16.85
CA GLN A 93 15.30 -13.49 15.39
C GLN A 93 16.76 -13.33 14.96
N TYR A 94 17.50 -12.46 15.65
CA TYR A 94 18.91 -12.18 15.40
C TYR A 94 19.80 -13.44 15.44
N ASP A 95 19.56 -14.36 16.38
CA ASP A 95 20.37 -15.57 16.54
C ASP A 95 20.22 -16.51 15.35
N ILE A 96 19.01 -16.62 14.79
CA ILE A 96 18.73 -17.47 13.64
C ILE A 96 19.29 -16.85 12.36
N GLU A 97 19.04 -15.56 12.15
CA GLU A 97 19.57 -14.85 10.98
C GLU A 97 21.10 -14.92 10.94
N SER A 98 21.76 -14.65 12.08
CA SER A 98 23.22 -14.74 12.19
C SER A 98 23.76 -16.12 11.86
N GLN A 99 23.11 -17.20 12.33
CA GLN A 99 23.49 -18.57 11.99
C GLN A 99 23.32 -18.87 10.50
N MET A 100 22.20 -18.46 9.90
CA MET A 100 21.94 -18.65 8.48
C MET A 100 22.95 -17.87 7.63
N TYR A 101 23.30 -16.64 8.01
CA TYR A 101 24.25 -15.79 7.29
C TYR A 101 25.66 -16.36 7.32
N ALA A 102 26.11 -16.85 8.48
CA ALA A 102 27.38 -17.56 8.61
C ALA A 102 27.46 -18.79 7.70
N GLN A 103 26.32 -19.40 7.38
CA GLN A 103 26.21 -20.54 6.47
C GLN A 103 25.96 -20.11 5.02
N GLY A 104 26.18 -18.84 4.65
CA GLY A 104 26.05 -18.34 3.28
C GLY A 104 24.61 -18.25 2.77
N PHE A 105 23.65 -18.05 3.67
CA PHE A 105 22.29 -17.68 3.34
C PHE A 105 22.05 -16.19 3.59
N HIS A 106 21.01 -15.63 3.00
CA HIS A 106 20.49 -14.31 3.33
C HIS A 106 18.96 -14.36 3.37
N LEU A 107 18.30 -13.34 3.93
CA LEU A 107 16.84 -13.25 3.87
C LEU A 107 16.37 -13.24 2.41
N ALA A 108 15.32 -14.01 2.11
CA ALA A 108 14.69 -13.96 0.79
C ALA A 108 14.09 -12.57 0.54
N ALA A 109 14.11 -12.10 -0.71
CA ALA A 109 13.63 -10.76 -1.04
C ALA A 109 12.17 -10.51 -0.59
N GLN A 110 11.34 -11.54 -0.61
CA GLN A 110 9.93 -11.47 -0.18
C GLN A 110 9.77 -11.20 1.32
N GLU A 111 10.72 -11.62 2.16
CA GLU A 111 10.69 -11.32 3.60
C GLU A 111 10.83 -9.82 3.84
N TRP A 112 11.58 -9.12 2.99
CA TRP A 112 11.72 -7.68 3.04
C TRP A 112 10.46 -6.93 2.63
N GLN A 113 9.60 -7.52 1.80
CA GLN A 113 8.35 -6.91 1.36
C GLN A 113 7.27 -6.85 2.45
N VAL A 114 7.41 -7.67 3.51
CA VAL A 114 6.43 -7.76 4.61
C VAL A 114 6.97 -7.18 5.93
N ARG A 115 8.28 -6.93 6.03
CA ARG A 115 8.90 -6.32 7.20
C ARG A 115 8.59 -4.82 7.25
N ARG A 116 8.18 -4.34 8.42
CA ARG A 116 8.01 -2.90 8.68
C ARG A 116 9.28 -2.37 9.32
N TYR A 117 10.03 -1.54 8.60
CA TYR A 117 11.35 -1.04 9.04
C TYR A 117 11.38 -0.47 10.47
N ASN A 118 10.37 0.33 10.81
CA ASN A 118 10.26 0.97 12.12
C ASN A 118 10.04 -0.02 13.28
N ASP A 119 9.61 -1.24 12.96
CA ASP A 119 9.27 -2.28 13.94
C ASP A 119 10.33 -3.39 14.01
N ILE A 120 11.40 -3.32 13.21
CA ILE A 120 12.47 -4.32 13.26
C ILE A 120 13.23 -4.17 14.58
N ASP A 121 13.01 -5.13 15.49
CA ASP A 121 13.66 -5.23 16.80
C ASP A 121 14.48 -6.53 16.88
N GLU A 122 15.76 -6.40 17.22
CA GLU A 122 16.68 -7.54 17.37
C GLU A 122 16.30 -8.45 18.55
N SER A 123 15.52 -7.93 19.49
CA SER A 123 14.98 -8.67 20.62
C SER A 123 13.73 -9.48 20.29
N ASP A 124 13.18 -9.39 19.08
CA ASP A 124 12.00 -10.17 18.72
C ASP A 124 12.25 -11.68 18.76
N TYR A 125 11.23 -12.43 19.20
CA TYR A 125 11.25 -13.89 19.15
C TYR A 125 11.10 -14.37 17.70
N PHE A 126 11.96 -15.31 17.31
CA PHE A 126 11.90 -15.92 15.98
C PHE A 126 10.60 -16.70 15.82
N ARG A 127 9.90 -16.49 14.69
CA ARG A 127 8.68 -17.22 14.34
C ARG A 127 8.85 -18.07 13.09
N THR A 128 8.96 -17.41 11.95
CA THR A 128 9.16 -18.05 10.66
C THR A 128 9.86 -17.07 9.74
N THR A 129 10.81 -17.56 8.95
CA THR A 129 11.55 -16.72 8.00
C THR A 129 12.10 -17.59 6.87
N THR A 130 12.00 -17.10 5.65
CA THR A 130 12.56 -17.74 4.45
C THR A 130 13.91 -17.14 4.09
N PHE A 131 14.89 -18.01 3.92
CA PHE A 131 16.25 -17.66 3.55
C PHE A 131 16.57 -18.18 2.15
N ARG A 132 17.40 -17.44 1.41
CA ARG A 132 17.98 -17.84 0.12
C ARG A 132 19.45 -18.16 0.28
N LYS A 133 19.93 -19.25 -0.33
CA LYS A 133 21.36 -19.56 -0.40
C LYS A 133 22.03 -18.66 -1.43
N VAL A 134 23.17 -18.06 -1.08
CA VAL A 134 24.02 -17.34 -2.04
C VAL A 134 24.56 -18.33 -3.07
N ARG A 135 24.33 -18.05 -4.36
CA ARG A 135 24.84 -18.90 -5.46
C ARG A 135 26.37 -18.99 -5.38
N GLN A 136 26.89 -20.21 -5.36
CA GLN A 136 28.33 -20.47 -5.33
C GLN A 136 28.87 -20.43 -6.77
N SER A 137 29.19 -19.23 -7.25
CA SER A 137 29.65 -18.99 -8.62
C SER A 137 31.16 -19.17 -8.82
N GLY A 138 31.92 -19.37 -7.74
CA GLY A 138 33.37 -19.36 -7.76
C GLY A 138 34.00 -17.96 -7.64
N HIS A 139 33.19 -16.90 -7.60
CA HIS A 139 33.68 -15.55 -7.32
C HIS A 139 34.21 -15.45 -5.86
N PRO A 140 35.37 -14.82 -5.59
CA PRO A 140 35.97 -14.78 -4.26
C PRO A 140 35.03 -14.25 -3.16
N LEU A 141 34.27 -13.20 -3.47
CA LEU A 141 33.29 -12.58 -2.56
C LEU A 141 32.05 -13.44 -2.26
N THR A 142 31.85 -14.58 -2.91
CA THR A 142 30.79 -15.53 -2.50
C THR A 142 31.10 -16.18 -1.14
N VAL A 143 32.38 -16.25 -0.77
CA VAL A 143 32.83 -16.73 0.54
C VAL A 143 32.72 -15.60 1.57
N MET A 144 32.07 -15.88 2.71
CA MET A 144 31.79 -14.87 3.73
C MET A 144 33.08 -14.24 4.30
N ASP A 145 34.11 -15.05 4.59
CA ASP A 145 35.37 -14.54 5.14
C ASP A 145 36.05 -13.53 4.20
N ASN A 146 36.02 -13.78 2.89
CA ASN A 146 36.56 -12.86 1.89
C ASN A 146 35.74 -11.57 1.82
N LEU A 147 34.41 -11.69 1.88
CA LEU A 147 33.51 -10.53 1.91
C LEU A 147 33.77 -9.65 3.14
N LEU A 148 34.00 -10.26 4.31
CA LEU A 148 34.29 -9.53 5.55
C LEU A 148 35.64 -8.81 5.53
N ILE A 149 36.63 -9.31 4.79
CA ILE A 149 37.92 -8.62 4.59
C ILE A 149 37.72 -7.33 3.79
N GLU A 150 36.83 -7.36 2.80
CA GLU A 150 36.55 -6.22 1.91
C GLU A 150 35.41 -5.32 2.43
N ARG A 151 34.88 -5.57 3.64
CA ARG A 151 33.65 -4.96 4.18
C ARG A 151 33.61 -3.43 4.11
N ASP A 152 34.74 -2.76 4.28
CA ASP A 152 34.83 -1.29 4.25
C ASP A 152 34.78 -0.70 2.83
N LEU A 153 34.99 -1.51 1.79
CA LEU A 153 34.97 -1.11 0.38
C LEU A 153 33.78 -1.71 -0.37
N HIS A 154 33.51 -3.01 -0.16
CA HIS A 154 32.47 -3.77 -0.85
C HIS A 154 31.72 -4.64 0.16
N MET A 155 30.43 -4.35 0.36
CA MET A 155 29.57 -5.19 1.20
C MET A 155 28.24 -5.52 0.53
N ASP A 156 27.83 -6.78 0.66
CA ASP A 156 26.51 -7.25 0.28
C ASP A 156 25.61 -7.14 1.52
N MET A 157 24.81 -6.08 1.59
CA MET A 157 24.03 -5.76 2.80
C MET A 157 22.96 -6.79 3.11
N LEU A 158 22.56 -7.65 2.17
CA LEU A 158 21.69 -8.78 2.48
C LEU A 158 22.38 -9.86 3.32
N ARG A 159 23.71 -9.86 3.34
CA ARG A 159 24.55 -10.83 4.06
C ARG A 159 25.09 -10.28 5.37
N GLU A 160 24.62 -9.10 5.82
CA GLU A 160 24.99 -8.48 7.08
C GLU A 160 23.76 -8.30 7.99
N CYS A 161 23.87 -8.73 9.25
CA CYS A 161 22.80 -8.57 10.24
C CYS A 161 23.13 -7.35 11.13
N SER A 162 22.60 -6.18 10.78
CA SER A 162 22.82 -4.93 11.53
C SER A 162 21.75 -3.89 11.21
N GLY A 163 21.54 -2.91 12.13
CA GLY A 163 20.66 -1.78 11.86
C GLY A 163 21.03 -0.98 10.61
N ARG A 164 22.33 -0.79 10.38
CA ARG A 164 22.83 -0.08 9.19
C ARG A 164 22.53 -0.86 7.90
N SER A 165 22.82 -2.16 7.85
CA SER A 165 22.53 -2.98 6.67
C SER A 165 21.03 -3.04 6.37
N ASP A 166 20.18 -3.16 7.39
CA ASP A 166 18.72 -3.08 7.23
C ASP A 166 18.28 -1.74 6.62
N ALA A 167 18.93 -0.63 7.01
CA ALA A 167 18.63 0.69 6.48
C ALA A 167 18.92 0.80 4.98
N HIS A 168 20.07 0.27 4.54
CA HIS A 168 20.42 0.21 3.13
C HIS A 168 19.42 -0.64 2.34
N VAL A 169 19.09 -1.84 2.83
CA VAL A 169 18.13 -2.73 2.15
C VAL A 169 16.74 -2.09 2.08
N TYR A 170 16.30 -1.41 3.15
CA TYR A 170 14.96 -0.83 3.19
C TYR A 170 14.76 0.32 2.18
N ARG A 171 15.81 1.07 1.81
CA ARG A 171 15.68 2.08 0.72
C ARG A 171 15.26 1.43 -0.60
N TYR A 172 15.82 0.26 -0.90
CA TYR A 172 15.44 -0.53 -2.07
C TYR A 172 14.05 -1.13 -1.95
N VAL A 173 13.64 -1.56 -0.74
CA VAL A 173 12.25 -2.00 -0.48
C VAL A 173 11.27 -0.86 -0.78
N PHE A 174 11.52 0.32 -0.21
CA PHE A 174 10.72 1.51 -0.42
C PHE A 174 10.66 1.89 -1.91
N ALA A 175 11.80 1.89 -2.62
CA ALA A 175 11.79 2.13 -4.06
C ALA A 175 11.01 1.06 -4.84
N GLY A 176 11.10 -0.20 -4.41
CA GLY A 176 10.34 -1.31 -4.96
C GLY A 176 8.83 -1.13 -4.84
N GLU A 177 8.33 -0.49 -3.77
CA GLU A 177 6.90 -0.17 -3.62
C GLU A 177 6.40 0.85 -4.65
N LEU A 178 7.31 1.65 -5.21
CA LEU A 178 7.01 2.69 -6.21
C LEU A 178 7.20 2.20 -7.66
N ILE A 179 7.80 1.02 -7.85
CA ILE A 179 7.92 0.35 -9.16
C ILE A 179 6.54 -0.11 -9.61
N ARG A 180 6.20 0.23 -10.85
CA ARG A 180 4.96 -0.18 -11.50
C ARG A 180 5.22 -1.44 -12.33
N LYS A 181 4.16 -2.20 -12.64
CA LYS A 181 4.26 -3.41 -13.45
C LYS A 181 4.90 -3.08 -14.81
N ASN A 182 5.81 -3.94 -15.28
CA ASN A 182 6.53 -3.79 -16.55
C ASN A 182 7.45 -2.56 -16.64
N ASP A 183 7.73 -1.85 -15.54
CA ASP A 183 8.72 -0.78 -15.56
C ASP A 183 10.12 -1.34 -15.87
N LYS A 184 10.91 -0.58 -16.63
CA LYS A 184 12.36 -0.76 -16.74
C LYS A 184 13.05 0.08 -15.65
N VAL A 185 13.92 -0.55 -14.87
CA VAL A 185 14.59 0.07 -13.73
C VAL A 185 16.10 0.12 -13.97
N LEU A 186 16.70 1.28 -13.73
CA LEU A 186 18.16 1.46 -13.68
C LEU A 186 18.56 1.73 -12.23
N ASP A 187 19.48 0.94 -11.70
CA ASP A 187 20.04 1.13 -10.36
C ASP A 187 21.49 1.59 -10.47
N CYS A 188 21.73 2.85 -10.12
CA CYS A 188 23.02 3.51 -10.25
C CYS A 188 23.86 3.36 -8.98
N ALA A 189 25.12 2.96 -9.15
CA ALA A 189 26.02 2.51 -8.10
C ALA A 189 25.44 1.32 -7.31
N CYS A 190 25.09 0.26 -8.05
CA CYS A 190 24.46 -0.93 -7.49
C CYS A 190 25.37 -1.76 -6.56
N GLY A 191 26.68 -1.47 -6.53
CA GLY A 191 27.67 -2.23 -5.78
C GLY A 191 27.61 -3.72 -6.12
N LEU A 192 27.57 -4.56 -5.07
CA LEU A 192 27.44 -6.02 -5.20
C LEU A 192 26.04 -6.50 -5.65
N GLY A 193 25.13 -5.59 -5.97
CA GLY A 193 23.88 -5.86 -6.69
C GLY A 193 22.69 -6.31 -5.85
N TYR A 194 22.83 -6.36 -4.53
CA TYR A 194 21.79 -6.82 -3.61
C TYR A 194 20.52 -5.95 -3.68
N GLY A 195 20.68 -4.64 -3.88
CA GLY A 195 19.58 -3.70 -4.00
C GLY A 195 18.78 -3.90 -5.27
N SER A 196 19.45 -4.01 -6.41
CA SER A 196 18.82 -4.31 -7.70
C SER A 196 18.11 -5.68 -7.69
N TYR A 197 18.66 -6.65 -6.94
CA TYR A 197 17.98 -7.93 -6.69
C TYR A 197 16.66 -7.75 -5.93
N ILE A 198 16.66 -6.93 -4.88
CA ILE A 198 15.44 -6.56 -4.14
C ILE A 198 14.43 -5.90 -5.09
N LEU A 199 14.83 -4.88 -5.86
CA LEU A 199 13.95 -4.19 -6.84
C LEU A 199 13.33 -5.17 -7.85
N SER A 200 14.10 -6.15 -8.33
CA SER A 200 13.61 -7.15 -9.29
C SER A 200 12.47 -8.02 -8.75
N SER A 201 12.32 -8.10 -7.43
CA SER A 201 11.28 -8.90 -6.77
C SER A 201 9.92 -8.17 -6.65
N PHE A 202 9.84 -6.89 -7.00
CA PHE A 202 8.62 -6.08 -6.84
C PHE A 202 7.82 -5.98 -8.13
N ARG A 203 6.51 -6.28 -8.05
CA ARG A 203 5.52 -5.97 -9.11
C ARG A 203 5.84 -6.46 -10.53
N ASN A 204 6.81 -7.38 -10.67
CA ASN A 204 7.28 -7.94 -11.94
C ASN A 204 7.70 -6.83 -12.93
N PRO A 205 8.88 -6.21 -12.70
CA PRO A 205 9.40 -5.22 -13.63
C PRO A 205 9.77 -5.91 -14.95
N ALA A 206 9.82 -5.15 -16.04
CA ALA A 206 10.22 -5.68 -17.35
C ALA A 206 11.71 -6.04 -17.33
N GLN A 207 12.52 -5.17 -16.74
CA GLN A 207 13.97 -5.32 -16.62
C GLN A 207 14.48 -4.48 -15.45
N VAL A 208 15.51 -4.97 -14.77
CA VAL A 208 16.33 -4.22 -13.82
C VAL A 208 17.78 -4.29 -14.29
N THR A 209 18.41 -3.13 -14.48
CA THR A 209 19.81 -3.00 -14.84
C THR A 209 20.54 -2.32 -13.69
N GLY A 210 21.45 -3.03 -13.02
CA GLY A 210 22.38 -2.42 -12.07
C GLY A 210 23.64 -1.94 -12.78
N VAL A 211 24.13 -0.76 -12.41
CA VAL A 211 25.39 -0.22 -12.93
C VAL A 211 26.32 0.22 -11.81
N ASP A 212 27.60 -0.11 -11.94
CA ASP A 212 28.64 0.26 -10.97
C ASP A 212 29.97 0.50 -11.67
N ILE A 213 30.82 1.39 -11.12
CA ILE A 213 32.13 1.69 -11.71
C ILE A 213 33.11 0.51 -11.55
N CYS A 214 32.92 -0.33 -10.53
CA CYS A 214 33.80 -1.45 -10.22
C CYS A 214 33.46 -2.69 -11.06
N PRO A 215 34.37 -3.16 -11.95
CA PRO A 215 34.12 -4.36 -12.75
C PRO A 215 33.99 -5.64 -11.92
N ASP A 216 34.65 -5.72 -10.76
CA ASP A 216 34.56 -6.89 -9.87
C ASP A 216 33.18 -6.96 -9.21
N SER A 217 32.63 -5.81 -8.78
CA SER A 217 31.28 -5.70 -8.23
C SER A 217 30.21 -6.16 -9.23
N SER A 218 30.28 -5.69 -10.47
CA SER A 218 29.31 -6.06 -11.51
C SER A 218 29.46 -7.54 -11.91
N ALA A 219 30.67 -8.09 -11.90
CA ALA A 219 30.92 -9.51 -12.13
C ALA A 219 30.33 -10.39 -11.01
N TYR A 220 30.55 -10.04 -9.74
CA TYR A 220 29.91 -10.69 -8.59
C TYR A 220 28.39 -10.64 -8.70
N ALA A 221 27.83 -9.47 -8.95
CA ALA A 221 26.38 -9.25 -9.00
C ALA A 221 25.71 -10.10 -10.10
N ASN A 222 26.29 -10.14 -11.31
CA ASN A 222 25.81 -11.01 -12.38
C ASN A 222 25.87 -12.50 -11.97
N ALA A 223 26.94 -12.91 -11.29
CA ALA A 223 27.13 -14.30 -10.91
C ALA A 223 26.19 -14.76 -9.78
N VAL A 224 25.86 -13.86 -8.83
CA VAL A 224 25.06 -14.18 -7.64
C VAL A 224 23.56 -13.90 -7.82
N TYR A 225 23.22 -12.81 -8.50
CA TYR A 225 21.85 -12.31 -8.61
C TYR A 225 21.31 -12.30 -10.05
N GLY A 226 22.20 -12.29 -11.05
CA GLY A 226 21.82 -12.20 -12.46
C GLY A 226 20.82 -13.26 -12.93
N ASN A 227 19.89 -12.84 -13.79
CA ASN A 227 18.88 -13.67 -14.44
C ASN A 227 18.33 -12.97 -15.70
N ASP A 228 17.33 -13.56 -16.36
CA ASP A 228 16.75 -13.06 -17.62
C ASP A 228 16.22 -11.62 -17.55
N LYS A 229 15.85 -11.13 -16.37
CA LYS A 229 15.31 -9.77 -16.15
C LYS A 229 16.21 -8.88 -15.31
N LEU A 230 17.31 -9.41 -14.78
CA LEU A 230 18.23 -8.69 -13.89
C LEU A 230 19.66 -8.86 -14.38
N SER A 231 20.27 -7.77 -14.80
CA SER A 231 21.64 -7.76 -15.32
C SER A 231 22.44 -6.61 -14.72
N TYR A 232 23.76 -6.78 -14.66
CA TYR A 232 24.66 -5.78 -14.11
C TYR A 232 25.72 -5.40 -15.13
N ARG A 233 26.10 -4.11 -15.16
CA ARG A 233 27.07 -3.58 -16.13
C ARG A 233 28.10 -2.70 -15.40
N THR A 234 29.35 -2.78 -15.85
CA THR A 234 30.36 -1.80 -15.46
C THR A 234 30.08 -0.49 -16.18
N LEU A 235 29.92 0.60 -15.43
CA LEU A 235 29.69 1.92 -15.96
C LEU A 235 30.15 2.99 -14.97
N ASP A 236 30.87 3.97 -15.50
CA ASP A 236 31.13 5.23 -14.81
C ASP A 236 30.01 6.23 -15.13
N ILE A 237 29.32 6.70 -14.10
CA ILE A 237 28.22 7.67 -14.22
C ILE A 237 28.73 9.01 -14.75
N ASP A 238 30.00 9.38 -14.50
CA ASP A 238 30.58 10.61 -15.05
C ASP A 238 30.76 10.53 -16.58
N HIS A 239 30.80 9.32 -17.14
CA HIS A 239 31.07 9.03 -18.55
C HIS A 239 29.97 8.18 -19.20
N PHE A 240 28.70 8.45 -18.86
CA PHE A 240 27.56 7.63 -19.30
C PHE A 240 27.17 7.75 -20.78
N THR A 241 27.62 8.77 -21.50
CA THR A 241 27.09 9.14 -22.83
C THR A 241 27.26 8.05 -23.90
N ASP A 242 28.36 7.30 -23.86
CA ASP A 242 28.66 6.24 -24.81
C ASP A 242 28.25 4.84 -24.31
N ALA A 243 27.52 4.78 -23.18
CA ALA A 243 27.20 3.53 -22.51
C ALA A 243 26.13 2.69 -23.21
N GLY A 244 25.40 3.24 -24.20
CA GLY A 244 24.30 2.53 -24.85
C GLY A 244 23.23 2.08 -23.83
N LEU A 245 22.85 2.98 -22.93
CA LEU A 245 21.76 2.78 -22.00
C LEU A 245 20.41 3.07 -22.69
N ASP A 246 19.41 2.26 -22.37
CA ASP A 246 18.01 2.46 -22.79
C ASP A 246 17.36 3.65 -22.06
N SER A 247 16.08 3.93 -22.37
CA SER A 247 15.20 4.72 -21.50
C SER A 247 14.55 3.85 -20.43
N TYR A 248 14.49 4.37 -19.21
CA TYR A 248 14.01 3.70 -18.00
C TYR A 248 12.80 4.42 -17.41
N ASP A 249 11.90 3.66 -16.78
CA ASP A 249 10.74 4.17 -16.05
C ASP A 249 11.14 4.62 -14.63
N VAL A 250 12.14 3.95 -14.03
CA VAL A 250 12.63 4.27 -12.70
C VAL A 250 14.16 4.28 -12.71
N ILE A 251 14.76 5.31 -12.08
CA ILE A 251 16.19 5.38 -11.80
C ILE A 251 16.37 5.46 -10.28
N THR A 252 17.12 4.54 -9.69
CA THR A 252 17.53 4.58 -8.27
C THR A 252 19.00 4.96 -8.14
N SER A 253 19.36 5.66 -7.07
CA SER A 253 20.75 6.02 -6.74
C SER A 253 20.87 6.29 -5.25
N PHE A 254 21.46 5.37 -4.49
CA PHE A 254 21.52 5.47 -3.04
C PHE A 254 22.96 5.60 -2.57
N GLU A 255 23.27 6.68 -1.84
CA GLU A 255 24.60 6.91 -1.25
C GLU A 255 25.68 6.93 -2.34
N THR A 256 25.53 7.87 -3.27
CA THR A 256 26.31 7.89 -4.51
C THR A 256 26.66 9.31 -4.90
N ILE A 257 25.69 10.22 -4.86
CA ILE A 257 25.84 11.59 -5.37
C ILE A 257 26.98 12.34 -4.64
N GLU A 258 27.19 12.05 -3.36
CA GLU A 258 28.29 12.53 -2.52
C GLU A 258 29.67 11.99 -2.94
N HIS A 259 29.71 10.82 -3.57
CA HIS A 259 30.91 10.14 -4.07
C HIS A 259 31.26 10.48 -5.51
N VAL A 260 30.39 11.20 -6.23
CA VAL A 260 30.65 11.59 -7.62
C VAL A 260 31.39 12.93 -7.64
N VAL A 261 32.50 13.01 -8.39
CA VAL A 261 33.29 14.24 -8.50
C VAL A 261 32.46 15.35 -9.12
N ASP A 262 31.79 15.06 -10.24
CA ASP A 262 30.78 15.93 -10.84
C ASP A 262 29.37 15.39 -10.57
N TYR A 263 28.80 15.67 -9.40
CA TYR A 263 27.45 15.20 -9.05
C TYR A 263 26.35 15.65 -10.02
N HIS A 264 26.60 16.64 -10.88
CA HIS A 264 25.69 17.01 -11.97
C HIS A 264 25.59 15.93 -13.06
N ALA A 265 26.59 15.05 -13.19
CA ALA A 265 26.58 13.94 -14.15
C ALA A 265 25.40 12.99 -13.91
N PHE A 266 25.09 12.69 -12.65
CA PHE A 266 23.91 11.89 -12.29
C PHE A 266 22.60 12.49 -12.84
N PHE A 267 22.41 13.80 -12.69
CA PHE A 267 21.21 14.46 -13.21
C PHE A 267 21.20 14.52 -14.73
N ARG A 268 22.35 14.73 -15.39
CA ARG A 268 22.45 14.65 -16.86
C ARG A 268 22.11 13.25 -17.37
N MET A 269 22.53 12.20 -16.67
CA MET A 269 22.16 10.82 -16.97
C MET A 269 20.65 10.61 -16.80
N CYS A 270 20.05 11.16 -15.73
CA CYS A 270 18.60 11.11 -15.56
C CYS A 270 17.86 11.83 -16.71
N LEU A 271 18.32 13.01 -17.15
CA LEU A 271 17.74 13.71 -18.30
C LEU A 271 17.81 12.88 -19.60
N ALA A 272 18.91 12.16 -19.80
CA ALA A 272 19.12 11.37 -21.01
C ALA A 272 18.35 10.04 -21.03
N HIS A 273 18.16 9.43 -19.86
CA HIS A 273 17.70 8.04 -19.76
C HIS A 273 16.37 7.85 -19.02
N LEU A 274 15.82 8.87 -18.35
CA LEU A 274 14.51 8.73 -17.70
C LEU A 274 13.39 9.07 -18.68
N LYS A 275 12.32 8.27 -18.65
CA LYS A 275 11.08 8.57 -19.39
C LYS A 275 10.35 9.79 -18.79
N PRO A 276 9.51 10.48 -19.58
CA PRO A 276 8.86 11.71 -19.14
C PRO A 276 7.88 11.53 -17.96
N ASP A 277 7.34 10.32 -17.75
CA ASP A 277 6.48 9.95 -16.62
C ASP A 277 7.18 9.08 -15.57
N GLY A 278 8.51 8.99 -15.67
CA GLY A 278 9.36 8.16 -14.83
C GLY A 278 9.64 8.77 -13.45
N ARG A 279 10.36 8.03 -12.62
CA ARG A 279 10.75 8.46 -11.27
C ARG A 279 12.25 8.32 -11.04
N VAL A 280 12.81 9.30 -10.34
CA VAL A 280 14.12 9.21 -9.69
C VAL A 280 13.90 9.02 -8.20
N ILE A 281 14.58 8.04 -7.62
CA ILE A 281 14.56 7.79 -6.18
C ILE A 281 16.00 7.78 -5.72
N ALA A 282 16.39 8.78 -4.93
CA ALA A 282 17.78 8.96 -4.56
C ALA A 282 17.98 9.24 -3.07
N SER A 283 19.14 8.86 -2.53
CA SER A 283 19.55 9.21 -1.17
C SER A 283 20.91 9.85 -1.09
N VAL A 284 21.10 10.66 -0.06
CA VAL A 284 22.39 11.21 0.38
C VAL A 284 22.47 11.16 1.91
N PRO A 285 23.67 11.04 2.48
CA PRO A 285 23.85 11.21 3.92
C PRO A 285 23.62 12.68 4.30
N TYR A 286 22.94 12.91 5.43
CA TYR A 286 22.56 14.24 5.87
C TYR A 286 23.67 14.89 6.71
N LEU A 287 24.31 15.95 6.19
CA LEU A 287 25.36 16.70 6.89
C LEU A 287 26.36 15.75 7.59
N TRP A 288 26.98 14.87 6.79
CA TRP A 288 27.94 13.87 7.25
C TRP A 288 29.27 14.53 7.59
N VAL A 289 29.33 15.18 8.75
CA VAL A 289 30.52 15.89 9.22
C VAL A 289 30.87 15.48 10.63
N ASP A 290 32.17 15.44 10.93
CA ASP A 290 32.69 15.23 12.27
C ASP A 290 32.56 16.48 13.16
N GLU A 291 33.07 16.40 14.40
CA GLU A 291 33.05 17.50 15.37
C GLU A 291 33.78 18.77 14.88
N THR A 292 34.64 18.65 13.86
CA THR A 292 35.36 19.77 13.24
C THR A 292 34.59 20.42 12.07
N GLY A 293 33.43 19.86 11.72
CA GLY A 293 32.63 20.30 10.59
C GLY A 293 33.21 19.85 9.25
N LYS A 294 33.98 18.77 9.22
CA LYS A 294 34.52 18.17 7.99
C LYS A 294 33.98 16.77 7.79
N ASP A 295 33.71 16.41 6.55
CA ASP A 295 33.43 15.02 6.21
C ASP A 295 34.65 14.12 6.52
N PRO A 296 34.52 13.12 7.41
CA PRO A 296 35.62 12.21 7.75
C PRO A 296 35.88 11.16 6.66
N ASN A 297 34.98 10.98 5.70
CA ASN A 297 35.15 10.03 4.61
C ASN A 297 35.95 10.67 3.46
N PRO A 298 37.19 10.23 3.17
CA PRO A 298 37.99 10.80 2.09
C PRO A 298 37.39 10.58 0.70
N TYR A 299 36.38 9.73 0.57
CA TYR A 299 35.67 9.44 -0.67
C TYR A 299 34.37 10.23 -0.83
N HIS A 300 33.96 11.04 0.16
CA HIS A 300 32.90 12.02 -0.02
C HIS A 300 33.51 13.33 -0.55
N PHE A 301 33.11 13.72 -1.76
CA PHE A 301 33.52 14.98 -2.36
C PHE A 301 32.58 16.13 -1.98
N HIS A 302 31.36 15.82 -1.52
CA HIS A 302 30.30 16.80 -1.32
C HIS A 302 29.44 16.50 -0.10
N GLU A 303 29.21 17.52 0.72
CA GLU A 303 28.25 17.47 1.82
C GLU A 303 26.86 17.95 1.35
N PHE A 304 25.80 17.33 1.88
CA PHE A 304 24.41 17.68 1.53
C PHE A 304 23.56 17.97 2.78
N ASP A 305 22.85 19.09 2.72
CA ASP A 305 21.64 19.33 3.49
C ASP A 305 20.41 19.23 2.55
N TRP A 306 19.21 19.40 3.09
CA TRP A 306 17.99 19.39 2.30
C TRP A 306 17.94 20.53 1.29
N ALA A 307 18.40 21.73 1.66
CA ALA A 307 18.32 22.90 0.79
C ALA A 307 19.13 22.68 -0.50
N LYS A 308 20.37 22.22 -0.37
CA LYS A 308 21.25 21.86 -1.49
C LYS A 308 20.68 20.71 -2.29
N PHE A 309 20.22 19.64 -1.63
CA PHE A 309 19.70 18.46 -2.34
C PHE A 309 18.43 18.78 -3.12
N LYS A 310 17.49 19.52 -2.51
CA LYS A 310 16.28 20.05 -3.15
C LYS A 310 16.61 20.94 -4.34
N ALA A 311 17.56 21.87 -4.18
CA ALA A 311 17.92 22.82 -5.23
C ALA A 311 18.37 22.11 -6.52
N LEU A 312 19.13 21.01 -6.41
CA LEU A 312 19.57 20.24 -7.57
C LEU A 312 18.41 19.61 -8.34
N PHE A 313 17.46 18.96 -7.65
CA PHE A 313 16.28 18.42 -8.32
C PHE A 313 15.48 19.52 -9.04
N LEU A 314 15.33 20.70 -8.42
CA LEU A 314 14.62 21.82 -9.03
C LEU A 314 15.38 22.40 -10.23
N GLU A 315 16.70 22.57 -10.14
CA GLU A 315 17.57 23.06 -11.21
C GLU A 315 17.49 22.16 -12.47
N TYR A 316 17.41 20.85 -12.26
CA TYR A 316 17.28 19.89 -13.35
C TYR A 316 15.84 19.67 -13.82
N GLY A 317 14.87 20.38 -13.25
CA GLY A 317 13.48 20.35 -13.67
C GLY A 317 12.73 19.12 -13.19
N PHE A 318 12.88 18.74 -11.92
CA PHE A 318 12.08 17.69 -11.30
C PHE A 318 11.04 18.25 -10.35
N VAL A 319 9.86 17.63 -10.34
CA VAL A 319 8.86 17.76 -9.29
C VAL A 319 9.19 16.76 -8.19
N ILE A 320 9.50 17.25 -6.99
CA ILE A 320 9.70 16.41 -5.81
C ILE A 320 8.34 15.91 -5.33
N GLU A 321 8.10 14.60 -5.41
CA GLU A 321 6.87 13.94 -4.94
C GLU A 321 6.88 13.76 -3.42
N GLY A 322 8.05 13.44 -2.87
CA GLY A 322 8.21 13.11 -1.46
C GLY A 322 9.63 13.31 -0.94
N ARG A 323 9.71 13.70 0.33
CA ARG A 323 10.93 13.83 1.12
C ARG A 323 10.83 12.85 2.30
N TYR A 324 11.87 12.05 2.52
CA TYR A 324 11.91 11.07 3.59
C TYR A 324 13.21 11.17 4.36
N HIS A 325 13.11 10.88 5.65
CA HIS A 325 14.23 10.81 6.58
C HIS A 325 14.37 9.38 7.05
N GLN A 326 15.60 8.92 7.16
CA GLN A 326 15.91 7.60 7.68
C GLN A 326 16.96 7.69 8.78
N THR A 327 16.75 6.92 9.84
CA THR A 327 17.76 6.67 10.89
C THR A 327 17.90 5.18 11.14
N ALA A 328 19.04 4.77 11.70
CA ALA A 328 19.31 3.39 12.10
C ALA A 328 20.37 3.31 13.21
N PRO A 329 20.35 2.25 14.04
CA PRO A 329 21.45 1.96 14.95
C PRO A 329 22.73 1.71 14.16
N GLY A 330 23.86 2.23 14.65
CA GLY A 330 25.14 2.13 13.95
C GLY A 330 25.31 3.06 12.75
N GLY A 331 24.43 4.06 12.60
CA GLY A 331 24.70 5.26 11.79
C GLY A 331 25.92 6.02 12.31
N PHE A 332 26.50 6.88 11.49
CA PHE A 332 27.63 7.72 11.89
C PHE A 332 27.17 8.91 12.72
N LYS A 333 26.16 9.64 12.24
CA LYS A 333 25.70 10.89 12.85
C LYS A 333 24.81 10.63 14.07
N LEU A 334 23.94 9.63 13.98
CA LEU A 334 22.98 9.22 14.98
C LEU A 334 23.17 7.73 15.35
N PRO A 335 24.32 7.33 15.90
CA PRO A 335 24.67 5.92 16.13
C PRO A 335 23.72 5.18 17.06
N GLN A 336 23.01 5.90 17.93
CA GLN A 336 22.06 5.36 18.90
C GLN A 336 20.60 5.54 18.47
N ALA A 337 20.33 6.14 17.31
CA ALA A 337 18.97 6.28 16.83
C ALA A 337 18.39 4.91 16.48
N ARG A 338 17.11 4.72 16.79
CA ARG A 338 16.37 3.53 16.35
C ARG A 338 16.18 3.55 14.83
N ARG A 339 15.81 2.40 14.27
CA ARG A 339 15.30 2.31 12.90
C ARG A 339 14.06 3.18 12.80
N ALA A 340 14.11 4.22 11.97
CA ALA A 340 12.96 5.06 11.69
C ALA A 340 12.97 5.50 10.23
N TRP A 341 11.81 5.40 9.59
CA TRP A 341 11.50 5.91 8.27
C TRP A 341 10.28 6.82 8.39
N SER A 342 10.44 8.07 7.97
CA SER A 342 9.44 9.11 8.16
C SER A 342 9.35 9.98 6.92
N GLY A 343 8.12 10.20 6.43
CA GLY A 343 7.86 11.21 5.40
C GLY A 343 7.83 12.62 6.01
N PHE A 344 8.42 13.58 5.32
CA PHE A 344 8.51 14.98 5.74
C PHE A 344 7.89 15.90 4.70
N ASN A 345 7.38 17.04 5.17
CA ASN A 345 6.93 18.10 4.27
C ASN A 345 8.15 18.69 3.54
N ILE A 346 8.04 18.83 2.22
CA ILE A 346 9.07 19.32 1.29
C ILE A 346 9.48 20.77 1.63
N GLU A 347 8.55 21.57 2.14
CA GLU A 347 8.76 22.98 2.49
C GLU A 347 9.04 23.20 3.98
N ALA A 348 8.99 22.15 4.81
CA ALA A 348 9.29 22.29 6.24
C ALA A 348 10.79 22.53 6.48
N SER A 349 11.07 23.17 7.62
CA SER A 349 12.43 23.33 8.14
C SER A 349 13.12 21.99 8.32
N GLU A 350 14.44 22.04 8.39
CA GLU A 350 15.28 20.87 8.63
C GLU A 350 14.97 20.17 9.94
N SER A 351 15.15 18.85 9.93
CA SER A 351 15.13 18.00 11.11
C SER A 351 16.33 17.08 11.02
N GLU A 352 16.93 16.79 12.17
CA GLU A 352 18.08 15.89 12.25
C GLU A 352 17.71 14.49 11.76
N THR A 353 18.55 13.93 10.88
CA THR A 353 18.42 12.58 10.35
C THR A 353 19.78 12.03 9.98
N GLU A 354 19.86 10.73 9.67
CA GLU A 354 21.09 10.13 9.15
C GLU A 354 21.13 10.25 7.63
N TRP A 355 20.01 9.97 6.96
CA TRP A 355 19.92 9.95 5.51
C TRP A 355 18.67 10.66 5.01
N LEU A 356 18.85 11.46 3.96
CA LEU A 356 17.77 12.04 3.18
C LEU A 356 17.45 11.13 2.00
N VAL A 357 16.16 10.90 1.76
CA VAL A 357 15.68 10.20 0.55
C VAL A 357 14.65 11.06 -0.16
N VAL A 358 14.75 11.14 -1.47
CA VAL A 358 13.84 11.89 -2.36
C VAL A 358 13.21 10.96 -3.36
N VAL A 359 11.92 11.19 -3.61
CA VAL A 359 11.22 10.68 -4.79
C VAL A 359 10.86 11.89 -5.64
N ALA A 360 11.23 11.86 -6.92
CA ALA A 360 10.96 12.95 -7.85
C ALA A 360 10.60 12.43 -9.24
N THR A 361 9.85 13.22 -10.00
CA THR A 361 9.43 12.93 -11.38
C THR A 361 9.71 14.15 -12.27
N PRO A 362 9.92 13.99 -13.59
CA PRO A 362 10.14 15.12 -14.47
C PRO A 362 9.06 16.21 -14.39
N ASP A 363 9.48 17.47 -14.30
CA ASP A 363 8.62 18.64 -14.51
C ASP A 363 8.61 18.97 -16.01
N LEU A 364 7.52 18.58 -16.68
CA LEU A 364 7.37 18.75 -18.12
C LEU A 364 7.15 20.21 -18.56
N THR A 365 7.05 21.15 -17.62
CA THR A 365 7.08 22.59 -17.92
C THR A 365 8.50 23.15 -18.00
N HIS A 366 9.49 22.42 -17.46
CA HIS A 366 10.87 22.86 -17.39
C HIS A 366 11.58 22.70 -18.74
N ALA A 367 12.48 23.64 -19.06
CA ALA A 367 13.19 23.67 -20.34
C ALA A 367 13.95 22.36 -20.64
N ASN A 368 14.54 21.73 -19.62
CA ASN A 368 15.27 20.47 -19.76
C ASN A 368 14.39 19.30 -20.23
N TRP A 369 13.08 19.35 -20.03
CA TRP A 369 12.14 18.28 -20.38
C TRP A 369 11.24 18.63 -21.57
N GLN A 370 11.45 19.76 -22.24
CA GLN A 370 10.62 20.13 -23.40
C GLN A 370 10.76 19.17 -24.59
N GLY A 371 11.97 18.60 -24.79
CA GLY A 371 12.20 17.58 -25.82
C GLY A 371 11.48 16.25 -25.56
N SER A 372 11.11 16.01 -24.30
CA SER A 372 10.48 14.78 -23.82
C SER A 372 9.06 14.60 -24.36
N ALA A 373 8.37 15.70 -24.68
CA ALA A 373 7.06 15.68 -25.34
C ALA A 373 7.12 15.12 -26.77
N GLN A 374 8.31 15.07 -27.40
CA GLN A 374 8.51 14.48 -28.73
C GLN A 374 8.81 12.97 -28.68
N GLN A 375 9.04 12.40 -27.49
CA GLN A 375 9.22 10.96 -27.35
C GLN A 375 7.91 10.25 -27.66
N ALA A 376 7.99 9.20 -28.48
CA ALA A 376 6.84 8.39 -28.83
C ALA A 376 6.23 7.76 -27.58
N TYR A 377 4.97 8.08 -27.30
CA TYR A 377 4.25 7.49 -26.18
C TYR A 377 3.82 6.06 -26.52
N VAL A 378 4.12 5.14 -25.61
CA VAL A 378 3.60 3.77 -25.65
C VAL A 378 2.87 3.54 -24.34
N ASN A 379 1.61 3.09 -24.42
CA ASN A 379 0.84 2.78 -23.23
C ASN A 379 1.54 1.62 -22.48
N PRO A 380 1.99 1.84 -21.22
CA PRO A 380 2.83 0.88 -20.50
C PRO A 380 2.03 -0.30 -19.92
N GLU A 381 0.72 -0.17 -19.80
CA GLU A 381 -0.15 -1.20 -19.21
C GLU A 381 -0.93 -1.97 -20.27
N TYR A 382 -1.40 -1.26 -21.30
CA TYR A 382 -2.23 -1.83 -22.36
C TYR A 382 -1.46 -1.88 -23.68
N HIS A 383 -1.36 -3.07 -24.27
CA HIS A 383 -0.62 -3.30 -25.51
C HIS A 383 -1.54 -3.85 -26.61
N GLY A 384 -1.28 -3.48 -27.86
CA GLY A 384 -2.04 -3.99 -29.02
C GLY A 384 -2.16 -2.95 -30.13
N GLN A 385 -2.42 -3.40 -31.35
CA GLN A 385 -2.64 -2.50 -32.50
C GLN A 385 -4.01 -1.82 -32.47
N HIS A 386 -4.97 -2.38 -31.73
CA HIS A 386 -6.35 -1.91 -31.63
C HIS A 386 -6.77 -1.83 -30.16
N LEU A 387 -6.31 -0.77 -29.46
CA LEU A 387 -6.82 -0.46 -28.14
C LEU A 387 -8.21 0.19 -28.26
N PRO A 388 -9.15 -0.12 -27.35
CA PRO A 388 -10.36 0.68 -27.18
C PRO A 388 -10.01 2.17 -27.08
N LEU A 389 -10.85 3.04 -27.66
CA LEU A 389 -10.52 4.47 -27.78
C LEU A 389 -10.22 5.12 -26.42
N TYR A 390 -10.91 4.71 -25.35
CA TYR A 390 -10.70 5.19 -23.99
C TYR A 390 -9.39 4.72 -23.34
N LEU A 391 -8.65 3.80 -23.96
CA LEU A 391 -7.29 3.37 -23.59
C LEU A 391 -6.19 3.97 -24.50
N ASN A 392 -6.58 4.64 -25.59
CA ASN A 392 -5.65 5.25 -26.53
C ASN A 392 -5.22 6.65 -26.06
N PHE A 393 -4.39 6.68 -25.01
CA PHE A 393 -3.91 7.94 -24.41
C PHE A 393 -3.11 8.79 -25.39
N ALA A 394 -2.34 8.17 -26.30
CA ALA A 394 -1.57 8.88 -27.33
C ALA A 394 -2.44 9.74 -28.25
N ALA A 395 -3.64 9.24 -28.61
CA ALA A 395 -4.60 10.00 -29.42
C ALA A 395 -5.50 10.92 -28.57
N GLY A 396 -5.68 10.59 -27.29
CA GLY A 396 -6.63 11.23 -26.39
C GLY A 396 -6.13 12.50 -25.70
N TYR A 397 -4.86 12.51 -25.30
CA TYR A 397 -4.23 13.62 -24.58
C TYR A 397 -3.30 14.40 -25.48
N ALA A 398 -3.17 15.71 -25.25
CA ALA A 398 -2.09 16.47 -25.87
C ALA A 398 -0.72 16.04 -25.31
N ASN A 399 -0.66 15.71 -24.02
CA ASN A 399 0.51 15.09 -23.42
C ASN A 399 0.13 13.80 -22.65
N PRO A 400 0.23 12.61 -23.30
CA PRO A 400 -0.15 11.34 -22.68
C PRO A 400 0.71 10.93 -21.48
N TRP A 401 1.93 11.48 -21.36
CA TRP A 401 2.84 11.20 -20.23
C TRP A 401 2.29 11.73 -18.89
N LEU A 402 1.43 12.75 -18.93
CA LEU A 402 0.80 13.30 -17.73
C LEU A 402 -0.16 12.31 -17.06
N HIS A 403 -0.67 11.31 -17.78
CA HIS A 403 -1.66 10.36 -17.24
C HIS A 403 -1.12 9.61 -16.02
N ARG A 404 0.11 9.10 -16.08
CA ARG A 404 0.73 8.36 -14.96
C ARG A 404 1.31 9.28 -13.88
N GLN A 405 1.55 10.55 -14.16
CA GLN A 405 1.97 11.54 -13.14
C GLN A 405 0.78 12.12 -12.36
N LEU A 406 -0.38 12.33 -13.00
CA LEU A 406 -1.48 13.12 -12.44
C LEU A 406 -2.80 12.36 -12.26
N VAL A 407 -3.09 11.35 -13.10
CA VAL A 407 -4.44 10.77 -13.21
C VAL A 407 -4.53 9.39 -12.56
N GLN A 408 -3.67 8.45 -12.97
CA GLN A 408 -3.77 7.04 -12.61
C GLN A 408 -3.52 6.80 -11.12
N ILE A 409 -4.55 6.36 -10.38
CA ILE A 409 -4.46 6.06 -8.94
C ILE A 409 -3.43 4.94 -8.71
N GLY A 410 -2.60 5.09 -7.68
CA GLY A 410 -1.51 4.17 -7.34
C GLY A 410 -0.28 4.30 -8.24
N GLN A 411 -0.31 5.15 -9.27
CA GLN A 411 0.85 5.45 -10.12
C GLN A 411 1.20 6.94 -10.11
N ARG A 412 0.20 7.82 -9.99
CA ARG A 412 0.35 9.28 -9.90
C ARG A 412 1.14 9.73 -8.68
N ILE A 413 1.50 11.02 -8.67
CA ILE A 413 2.03 11.71 -7.49
C ILE A 413 1.01 11.58 -6.37
N ASP A 414 1.35 10.92 -5.26
CA ASP A 414 0.40 10.65 -4.18
C ASP A 414 0.08 11.90 -3.36
N ASN A 415 1.07 12.79 -3.17
CA ASN A 415 0.88 14.04 -2.44
C ASN A 415 -0.07 14.98 -3.20
N ASN A 416 -1.28 15.16 -2.65
CA ASN A 416 -2.34 15.96 -3.27
C ASN A 416 -1.93 17.41 -3.53
N GLN A 417 -1.19 18.05 -2.61
CA GLN A 417 -0.77 19.44 -2.75
C GLN A 417 0.26 19.57 -3.88
N VAL A 418 1.30 18.72 -3.88
CA VAL A 418 2.32 18.69 -4.94
C VAL A 418 1.67 18.47 -6.31
N ARG A 419 0.72 17.53 -6.39
CA ARG A 419 0.00 17.22 -7.62
C ARG A 419 -0.83 18.42 -8.12
N ALA A 420 -1.47 19.15 -7.21
CA ALA A 420 -2.26 20.35 -7.56
C ALA A 420 -1.38 21.50 -8.02
N ASP A 421 -0.28 21.76 -7.32
CA ASP A 421 0.68 22.81 -7.68
C ASP A 421 1.31 22.52 -9.04
N TYR A 422 1.63 21.26 -9.32
CA TYR A 422 2.13 20.85 -10.62
C TYR A 422 1.08 21.02 -11.73
N ALA A 423 -0.17 20.62 -11.48
CA ALA A 423 -1.27 20.85 -12.43
C ALA A 423 -1.47 22.35 -12.72
N ALA A 424 -1.40 23.21 -11.71
CA ALA A 424 -1.49 24.66 -11.88
C ALA A 424 -0.33 25.22 -12.73
N ARG A 425 0.91 24.74 -12.54
CA ARG A 425 2.05 25.11 -13.39
C ARG A 425 1.85 24.68 -14.84
N LEU A 426 1.35 23.46 -15.08
CA LEU A 426 1.08 22.94 -16.42
C LEU A 426 0.01 23.77 -17.16
N ILE A 427 -1.03 24.22 -16.46
CA ILE A 427 -2.07 25.12 -17.02
C ILE A 427 -1.49 26.49 -17.36
N ALA A 428 -0.61 27.03 -16.52
CA ALA A 428 0.05 28.31 -16.79
C ALA A 428 1.02 28.20 -17.98
N HIS A 429 1.62 27.03 -18.19
CA HIS A 429 2.57 26.77 -19.28
C HIS A 429 1.89 26.46 -20.62
N SER A 430 0.76 25.76 -20.62
CA SER A 430 0.05 25.33 -21.83
C SER A 430 -1.47 25.42 -21.69
N GLY A 431 -2.16 25.72 -22.79
CA GLY A 431 -3.64 25.69 -22.85
C GLY A 431 -4.23 24.30 -23.10
N HIS A 432 -3.40 23.27 -23.30
CA HIS A 432 -3.84 21.91 -23.61
C HIS A 432 -4.20 21.12 -22.35
N ASP A 433 -5.01 20.07 -22.51
CA ASP A 433 -5.49 19.21 -21.41
C ASP A 433 -6.09 19.98 -20.21
N SER A 434 -6.52 21.23 -20.41
CA SER A 434 -6.87 22.18 -19.35
C SER A 434 -7.99 21.68 -18.45
N MET A 435 -8.98 20.97 -19.00
CA MET A 435 -10.07 20.38 -18.20
C MET A 435 -9.56 19.26 -17.29
N MET A 436 -8.63 18.42 -17.78
CA MET A 436 -7.98 17.39 -16.96
C MET A 436 -7.21 18.03 -15.81
N LEU A 437 -6.34 18.98 -16.12
CA LEU A 437 -5.49 19.65 -15.14
C LEU A 437 -6.33 20.40 -14.09
N LYS A 438 -7.36 21.14 -14.53
CA LYS A 438 -8.26 21.85 -13.61
C LYS A 438 -9.08 20.91 -12.75
N THR A 439 -9.43 19.72 -13.25
CA THR A 439 -10.08 18.66 -12.47
C THR A 439 -9.14 18.14 -11.39
N VAL A 440 -7.88 17.83 -11.75
CA VAL A 440 -6.84 17.36 -10.81
C VAL A 440 -6.58 18.39 -9.72
N GLU A 441 -6.40 19.66 -10.09
CA GLU A 441 -6.26 20.78 -9.16
C GLU A 441 -7.45 20.86 -8.21
N GLY A 442 -8.68 20.78 -8.74
CA GLY A 442 -9.91 20.89 -7.96
C GLY A 442 -10.08 19.82 -6.88
N TYR A 443 -9.51 18.62 -7.06
CA TYR A 443 -9.58 17.55 -6.06
C TYR A 443 -8.73 17.84 -4.81
N ALA A 444 -7.68 18.65 -4.91
CA ALA A 444 -6.75 18.91 -3.81
C ALA A 444 -7.09 20.17 -2.99
N LEU A 445 -7.83 21.11 -3.57
CA LEU A 445 -8.10 22.40 -2.96
C LEU A 445 -8.98 22.28 -1.70
N GLN A 446 -8.62 23.00 -0.65
CA GLN A 446 -9.47 23.22 0.54
C GLN A 446 -10.24 24.55 0.48
N GLN A 447 -9.78 25.52 -0.32
CA GLN A 447 -10.45 26.81 -0.57
C GLN A 447 -10.56 27.06 -2.09
N HIS A 448 -11.63 27.71 -2.53
CA HIS A 448 -12.14 27.53 -3.90
C HIS A 448 -12.39 28.80 -4.73
N THR A 449 -12.08 29.99 -4.22
CA THR A 449 -12.59 31.25 -4.81
C THR A 449 -12.14 31.46 -6.26
N ASP A 450 -10.86 31.31 -6.57
CA ASP A 450 -10.36 31.54 -7.94
C ASP A 450 -10.59 30.34 -8.86
N TRP A 451 -10.56 29.13 -8.29
CA TRP A 451 -10.79 27.88 -9.03
C TRP A 451 -12.19 27.81 -9.63
N PHE A 452 -13.23 28.21 -8.88
CA PHE A 452 -14.61 28.15 -9.37
C PHE A 452 -14.81 28.96 -10.64
N ALA A 453 -14.24 30.17 -10.72
CA ALA A 453 -14.37 31.03 -11.88
C ALA A 453 -13.67 30.44 -13.11
N GLN A 454 -12.44 29.95 -12.93
CA GLN A 454 -11.64 29.36 -14.01
C GLN A 454 -12.23 28.04 -14.52
N ALA A 455 -12.65 27.15 -13.61
CA ALA A 455 -13.31 25.90 -13.97
C ALA A 455 -14.63 26.15 -14.69
N LYS A 456 -15.44 27.09 -14.21
CA LYS A 456 -16.70 27.48 -14.88
C LYS A 456 -16.46 27.99 -16.30
N ALA A 457 -15.45 28.84 -16.50
CA ALA A 457 -15.11 29.35 -17.82
C ALA A 457 -14.74 28.23 -18.80
N LEU A 458 -13.99 27.22 -18.36
CA LEU A 458 -13.68 26.04 -19.17
C LEU A 458 -14.92 25.21 -19.50
N ILE A 459 -15.80 24.97 -18.52
CA ILE A 459 -17.05 24.21 -18.73
C ILE A 459 -17.98 24.95 -19.70
N ASP A 460 -18.17 26.26 -19.53
CA ASP A 460 -19.07 27.01 -20.39
C ASP A 460 -18.51 27.19 -21.80
N ALA A 461 -17.19 27.36 -21.95
CA ALA A 461 -16.54 27.34 -23.26
C ALA A 461 -16.75 25.99 -23.95
N ALA A 462 -16.70 24.90 -23.19
CA ALA A 462 -16.95 23.57 -23.70
C ALA A 462 -18.36 23.40 -24.24
N ASP A 463 -19.38 23.92 -23.57
CA ASP A 463 -20.78 23.84 -24.04
C ASP A 463 -21.03 24.58 -25.37
N THR A 464 -20.22 25.61 -25.66
CA THR A 464 -20.33 26.37 -26.92
C THR A 464 -19.59 25.74 -28.09
N ALA A 465 -18.62 24.87 -27.79
CA ALA A 465 -17.92 24.09 -28.79
C ALA A 465 -18.71 22.80 -29.04
N SER A 466 -18.86 22.38 -30.30
CA SER A 466 -19.45 21.07 -30.60
C SER A 466 -18.52 19.96 -30.07
N PHE A 467 -18.77 19.50 -28.84
CA PHE A 467 -18.03 18.41 -28.17
C PHE A 467 -18.25 17.07 -28.86
N HIS A 468 -17.66 16.88 -30.04
CA HIS A 468 -17.84 15.66 -30.85
C HIS A 468 -16.55 15.15 -31.51
N LEU A 469 -15.36 15.69 -31.22
CA LEU A 469 -14.12 15.28 -31.90
C LEU A 469 -13.14 14.47 -31.05
N ASN A 470 -13.09 14.66 -29.72
CA ASN A 470 -12.20 13.89 -28.83
C ASN A 470 -12.96 13.33 -27.62
N LEU A 471 -12.91 12.00 -27.45
CA LEU A 471 -13.55 11.29 -26.34
C LEU A 471 -12.95 11.62 -24.97
N PHE A 472 -11.68 12.02 -24.90
CA PHE A 472 -11.06 12.46 -23.64
C PHE A 472 -11.53 13.85 -23.21
N ASP A 473 -11.87 14.72 -24.15
CA ASP A 473 -12.50 16.00 -23.81
C ASP A 473 -13.86 15.76 -23.16
N LEU A 474 -14.67 14.84 -23.70
CA LEU A 474 -15.92 14.40 -23.06
C LEU A 474 -15.68 13.87 -21.64
N ARG A 475 -14.68 13.00 -21.46
CA ARG A 475 -14.31 12.45 -20.14
C ARG A 475 -14.04 13.55 -19.11
N TRP A 476 -13.26 14.56 -19.49
CA TRP A 476 -12.84 15.62 -18.58
C TRP A 476 -13.88 16.71 -18.41
N TYR A 477 -14.69 17.00 -19.43
CA TYR A 477 -15.88 17.84 -19.31
C TYR A 477 -16.83 17.28 -18.25
N VAL A 478 -17.18 15.99 -18.34
CA VAL A 478 -18.08 15.35 -17.37
C VAL A 478 -17.46 15.38 -15.96
N SER A 479 -16.16 15.09 -15.85
CA SER A 479 -15.48 15.06 -14.55
C SER A 479 -15.36 16.44 -13.89
N LEU A 480 -14.98 17.46 -14.66
CA LEU A 480 -14.84 18.84 -14.17
C LEU A 480 -16.21 19.44 -13.80
N THR A 481 -17.21 19.25 -14.67
CA THR A 481 -18.58 19.72 -14.44
C THR A 481 -19.17 19.09 -13.19
N PHE A 482 -18.99 17.78 -13.00
CA PHE A 482 -19.48 17.08 -11.82
C PHE A 482 -18.79 17.59 -10.55
N LEU A 483 -17.45 17.71 -10.57
CA LEU A 483 -16.68 18.22 -9.44
C LEU A 483 -17.10 19.65 -9.07
N TRP A 484 -17.28 20.52 -10.07
CA TRP A 484 -17.71 21.90 -9.87
C TRP A 484 -19.11 21.97 -9.26
N ALA A 485 -20.08 21.24 -9.82
CA ALA A 485 -21.46 21.20 -9.32
C ALA A 485 -21.53 20.66 -7.90
N ARG A 486 -20.77 19.59 -7.62
CA ARG A 486 -20.68 19.00 -6.28
C ARG A 486 -20.09 19.97 -5.25
N LYS A 487 -19.00 20.66 -5.57
CA LYS A 487 -18.42 21.66 -4.66
C LYS A 487 -19.36 22.84 -4.40
N GLN A 488 -20.11 23.28 -5.41
CA GLN A 488 -21.14 24.30 -5.20
C GLN A 488 -22.28 23.80 -4.31
N PHE A 489 -22.71 22.55 -4.48
CA PHE A 489 -23.71 21.92 -3.61
C PHE A 489 -23.22 21.80 -2.16
N GLU A 490 -21.99 21.34 -1.94
CA GLU A 490 -21.35 21.24 -0.63
C GLU A 490 -21.18 22.62 0.04
N ALA A 491 -20.95 23.67 -0.74
CA ALA A 491 -20.93 25.06 -0.27
C ALA A 491 -22.33 25.65 0.01
N GLY A 492 -23.41 24.90 -0.21
CA GLY A 492 -24.79 25.35 -0.02
C GLY A 492 -25.39 26.13 -1.21
N ASN A 493 -24.65 26.33 -2.29
CA ASN A 493 -25.07 27.09 -3.47
C ASN A 493 -25.88 26.23 -4.46
N MET A 494 -27.02 25.70 -4.00
CA MET A 494 -27.82 24.75 -4.79
C MET A 494 -28.31 25.33 -6.12
N ALA A 495 -28.66 26.61 -6.15
CA ALA A 495 -29.12 27.30 -7.37
C ALA A 495 -28.02 27.36 -8.45
N ALA A 496 -26.75 27.46 -8.04
CA ALA A 496 -25.61 27.44 -8.95
C ALA A 496 -25.28 26.01 -9.42
N ALA A 497 -25.36 25.04 -8.51
CA ALA A 497 -25.03 23.63 -8.80
C ALA A 497 -26.04 22.95 -9.74
N LYS A 498 -27.35 23.21 -9.55
CA LYS A 498 -28.44 22.53 -10.26
C LYS A 498 -28.27 22.49 -11.79
N PRO A 499 -28.06 23.62 -12.51
CA PRO A 499 -27.95 23.59 -13.97
C PRO A 499 -26.76 22.76 -14.48
N TYR A 500 -25.69 22.63 -13.70
CA TYR A 500 -24.52 21.84 -14.09
C TYR A 500 -24.75 20.34 -13.88
N PHE A 501 -25.52 19.95 -12.85
CA PHE A 501 -26.01 18.56 -12.75
C PHE A 501 -26.98 18.23 -13.91
N GLU A 502 -27.85 19.16 -14.30
CA GLU A 502 -28.75 18.97 -15.45
C GLU A 502 -28.01 18.84 -16.79
N ARG A 503 -26.88 19.54 -16.97
CA ARG A 503 -26.00 19.33 -18.14
C ARG A 503 -25.48 17.90 -18.21
N LEU A 504 -25.05 17.35 -17.07
CA LEU A 504 -24.51 15.99 -17.01
C LEU A 504 -25.56 14.91 -17.28
N THR A 505 -26.81 15.13 -16.85
CA THR A 505 -27.89 14.19 -17.13
C THR A 505 -28.34 14.21 -18.59
N ALA A 506 -28.06 15.30 -19.32
CA ALA A 506 -28.30 15.43 -20.76
C ALA A 506 -27.09 14.98 -21.62
N THR A 507 -25.92 14.76 -21.02
CA THR A 507 -24.70 14.36 -21.73
C THR A 507 -24.65 12.85 -21.94
N ASP A 508 -24.46 12.40 -23.19
CA ASP A 508 -24.32 10.98 -23.51
C ASP A 508 -22.93 10.45 -23.11
N CYS A 509 -22.81 10.02 -21.86
CA CYS A 509 -21.57 9.50 -21.28
C CYS A 509 -21.17 8.12 -21.84
N ASN A 510 -22.09 7.40 -22.49
CA ASN A 510 -21.80 6.06 -23.02
C ASN A 510 -20.85 6.08 -24.23
N GLN A 511 -20.64 7.25 -24.84
CA GLN A 511 -19.66 7.42 -25.93
C GLN A 511 -18.21 7.17 -25.49
N PHE A 512 -17.90 7.34 -24.20
CA PHE A 512 -16.57 7.07 -23.66
C PHE A 512 -16.45 5.63 -23.15
N CYS A 513 -17.11 5.34 -22.03
CA CYS A 513 -17.10 4.05 -21.34
C CYS A 513 -18.15 4.10 -20.21
N VAL A 514 -18.65 2.93 -19.77
CA VAL A 514 -19.55 2.79 -18.62
C VAL A 514 -19.07 3.54 -17.37
N LEU A 515 -17.74 3.61 -17.18
CA LEU A 515 -17.06 4.38 -16.13
C LEU A 515 -17.57 5.83 -16.03
N LEU A 516 -17.77 6.50 -17.18
CA LEU A 516 -18.10 7.92 -17.19
C LEU A 516 -19.54 8.16 -16.75
N THR A 517 -20.42 7.20 -17.04
CA THR A 517 -21.86 7.26 -16.79
C THR A 517 -22.19 7.34 -15.29
N ILE A 518 -21.29 6.92 -14.40
CA ILE A 518 -21.52 6.99 -12.94
C ILE A 518 -21.76 8.43 -12.48
N LYS A 519 -21.09 9.41 -13.11
CA LYS A 519 -21.27 10.84 -12.76
C LYS A 519 -22.63 11.36 -13.20
N ALA A 520 -23.17 10.86 -14.31
CA ALA A 520 -24.53 11.19 -14.74
C ALA A 520 -25.56 10.62 -13.76
N VAL A 521 -25.37 9.36 -13.33
CA VAL A 521 -26.23 8.71 -12.31
C VAL A 521 -26.17 9.44 -10.98
N GLU A 522 -24.98 9.81 -10.50
CA GLU A 522 -24.85 10.62 -9.28
C GLU A 522 -25.46 12.02 -9.43
N SER A 523 -25.43 12.61 -10.62
CA SER A 523 -26.11 13.89 -10.87
C SER A 523 -27.63 13.79 -10.68
N TYR A 524 -28.27 12.70 -11.16
CA TYR A 524 -29.68 12.42 -10.87
C TYR A 524 -29.96 12.29 -9.37
N TYR A 525 -29.05 11.65 -8.62
CA TYR A 525 -29.15 11.55 -7.17
C TYR A 525 -29.11 12.93 -6.48
N PHE A 526 -28.16 13.80 -6.86
CA PHE A 526 -28.07 15.15 -6.28
C PHE A 526 -29.26 16.03 -6.65
N LEU A 527 -29.76 15.95 -7.90
CA LEU A 527 -30.98 16.64 -8.32
C LEU A 527 -32.20 16.17 -7.51
N ALA A 528 -32.30 14.86 -7.23
CA ALA A 528 -33.35 14.33 -6.37
C ALA A 528 -33.22 14.87 -4.93
N LYS A 529 -32.01 14.91 -4.36
CA LYS A 529 -31.77 15.51 -3.03
C LYS A 529 -32.17 16.99 -2.99
N MET A 530 -31.81 17.77 -4.00
CA MET A 530 -32.21 19.17 -4.11
C MET A 530 -33.74 19.31 -4.15
N ALA A 531 -34.44 18.45 -4.89
CA ALA A 531 -35.89 18.44 -4.97
C ALA A 531 -36.53 18.07 -3.61
N ILE A 532 -35.99 17.08 -2.90
CA ILE A 532 -36.41 16.73 -1.53
C ILE A 532 -36.27 17.94 -0.59
N ILE A 533 -35.13 18.64 -0.64
CA ILE A 533 -34.88 19.84 0.18
C ILE A 533 -35.87 20.96 -0.16
N ALA A 534 -36.24 21.10 -1.43
CA ALA A 534 -37.24 22.06 -1.89
C ALA A 534 -38.70 21.64 -1.59
N GLY A 535 -38.92 20.43 -1.05
CA GLY A 535 -40.26 19.88 -0.81
C GLY A 535 -40.97 19.34 -2.06
N ASP A 536 -40.28 19.24 -3.19
CA ASP A 536 -40.81 18.73 -4.46
C ASP A 536 -40.58 17.21 -4.59
N THR A 537 -41.44 16.47 -3.90
CA THR A 537 -41.40 15.00 -3.91
C THR A 537 -41.61 14.39 -5.31
N PRO A 538 -42.57 14.85 -6.14
CA PRO A 538 -42.71 14.36 -7.51
C PRO A 538 -41.46 14.54 -8.36
N ALA A 539 -40.81 15.70 -8.30
CA ALA A 539 -39.56 15.91 -9.03
C ALA A 539 -38.46 14.98 -8.54
N ALA A 540 -38.32 14.78 -7.22
CA ALA A 540 -37.34 13.85 -6.67
C ALA A 540 -37.53 12.42 -7.19
N ILE A 541 -38.78 11.93 -7.21
CA ILE A 541 -39.13 10.60 -7.74
C ILE A 541 -38.75 10.49 -9.22
N ASN A 542 -39.09 11.50 -10.04
CA ASN A 542 -38.77 11.51 -11.47
C ASN A 542 -37.26 11.44 -11.71
N GLN A 543 -36.47 12.21 -10.96
CA GLN A 543 -35.00 12.19 -11.08
C GLN A 543 -34.42 10.81 -10.73
N LEU A 544 -34.88 10.18 -9.64
CA LEU A 544 -34.41 8.84 -9.26
C LEU A 544 -34.81 7.77 -10.28
N GLN A 545 -36.01 7.86 -10.85
CA GLN A 545 -36.46 6.94 -11.90
C GLN A 545 -35.65 7.11 -13.19
N ALA A 546 -35.37 8.35 -13.60
CA ALA A 546 -34.52 8.64 -14.74
C ALA A 546 -33.09 8.12 -14.53
N GLY A 547 -32.51 8.33 -13.34
CA GLY A 547 -31.20 7.75 -12.99
C GLY A 547 -31.16 6.22 -13.09
N LYS A 548 -32.24 5.53 -12.69
CA LYS A 548 -32.35 4.06 -12.86
C LYS A 548 -32.43 3.64 -14.33
N GLN A 549 -33.04 4.46 -15.19
CA GLN A 549 -33.05 4.20 -16.63
C GLN A 549 -31.64 4.31 -17.23
N VAL A 550 -30.87 5.33 -16.82
CA VAL A 550 -29.47 5.48 -17.26
C VAL A 550 -28.62 4.26 -16.90
N ILE A 551 -28.81 3.66 -15.72
CA ILE A 551 -28.11 2.43 -15.33
C ILE A 551 -28.48 1.26 -16.24
N SER A 552 -29.75 1.16 -16.64
CA SER A 552 -30.22 0.12 -17.57
C SER A 552 -29.58 0.31 -18.96
N ASP A 553 -29.42 1.55 -19.39
CA ASP A 553 -28.77 1.89 -20.67
C ASP A 553 -27.27 1.61 -20.61
N ALA A 554 -26.62 1.97 -19.49
CA ALA A 554 -25.22 1.69 -19.21
C ALA A 554 -24.93 0.17 -19.21
N THR A 555 -25.86 -0.64 -18.69
CA THR A 555 -25.75 -2.11 -18.71
C THR A 555 -25.72 -2.65 -20.15
N ARG A 556 -26.51 -2.04 -21.06
CA ARG A 556 -26.48 -2.42 -22.48
C ARG A 556 -25.18 -2.00 -23.17
N ALA A 557 -24.67 -0.82 -22.85
CA ALA A 557 -23.37 -0.36 -23.36
C ALA A 557 -22.22 -1.27 -22.87
N PHE A 558 -22.24 -1.65 -21.59
CA PHE A 558 -21.30 -2.61 -21.03
C PHE A 558 -21.35 -3.96 -21.75
N GLN A 559 -22.56 -4.50 -22.01
CA GLN A 559 -22.69 -5.73 -22.79
C GLN A 559 -22.07 -5.61 -24.20
N ALA A 560 -22.25 -4.47 -24.86
CA ALA A 560 -21.63 -4.24 -26.17
C ALA A 560 -20.09 -4.18 -26.13
N SER A 561 -19.51 -3.70 -25.03
CA SER A 561 -18.04 -3.78 -24.79
C SER A 561 -17.58 -5.22 -24.58
N LEU A 562 -18.35 -6.04 -23.85
CA LEU A 562 -18.05 -7.48 -23.69
C LEU A 562 -18.13 -8.24 -25.02
N ASP A 563 -19.13 -7.94 -25.84
CA ASP A 563 -19.29 -8.55 -27.17
C ASP A 563 -18.10 -8.21 -28.10
N GLN A 564 -17.38 -7.12 -27.80
CA GLN A 564 -16.15 -6.69 -28.49
C GLN A 564 -14.87 -7.18 -27.81
N HIS A 565 -14.97 -8.01 -26.77
CA HIS A 565 -13.83 -8.52 -25.99
C HIS A 565 -12.98 -7.43 -25.34
N GLU A 566 -13.56 -6.25 -25.07
CA GLU A 566 -12.81 -5.15 -24.46
C GLU A 566 -12.36 -5.47 -23.03
N ASP A 567 -13.05 -6.38 -22.33
CA ASP A 567 -12.73 -6.82 -20.97
C ASP A 567 -11.51 -7.74 -20.88
N GLU A 568 -11.02 -8.27 -22.00
CA GLU A 568 -9.74 -8.97 -22.07
C GLU A 568 -8.55 -8.01 -21.87
N VAL A 569 -8.75 -6.72 -22.14
CA VAL A 569 -7.73 -5.67 -22.03
C VAL A 569 -8.05 -4.72 -20.87
N ALA A 570 -9.27 -4.19 -20.81
CA ALA A 570 -9.69 -3.19 -19.83
C ALA A 570 -10.12 -3.83 -18.50
N THR A 571 -9.14 -4.14 -17.65
CA THR A 571 -9.33 -4.84 -16.36
C THR A 571 -10.30 -4.15 -15.39
N PHE A 572 -10.58 -2.85 -15.57
CA PHE A 572 -11.50 -2.08 -14.73
C PHE A 572 -12.97 -2.21 -15.13
N LEU A 573 -13.32 -2.73 -16.31
CA LEU A 573 -14.72 -2.74 -16.79
C LEU A 573 -15.69 -3.43 -15.82
N TRP A 574 -15.28 -4.59 -15.27
CA TRP A 574 -16.08 -5.34 -14.30
C TRP A 574 -16.22 -4.62 -12.94
N PRO A 575 -15.14 -4.15 -12.29
CA PRO A 575 -15.24 -3.28 -11.13
C PRO A 575 -16.18 -2.09 -11.34
N GLU A 576 -16.04 -1.35 -12.44
CA GLU A 576 -16.85 -0.16 -12.70
C GLU A 576 -18.33 -0.47 -12.93
N MET A 577 -18.63 -1.61 -13.55
CA MET A 577 -20.01 -2.07 -13.66
C MET A 577 -20.61 -2.45 -12.30
N ALA A 578 -19.81 -2.99 -11.37
CA ALA A 578 -20.25 -3.24 -10.00
C ALA A 578 -20.57 -1.93 -9.26
N ASP A 579 -19.72 -0.91 -9.38
CA ASP A 579 -19.96 0.44 -8.85
C ASP A 579 -21.26 1.04 -9.40
N MET A 580 -21.53 0.86 -10.69
CA MET A 580 -22.76 1.30 -11.35
C MET A 580 -24.02 0.65 -10.75
N LEU A 581 -23.98 -0.67 -10.50
CA LEU A 581 -25.10 -1.39 -9.89
C LEU A 581 -25.31 -0.98 -8.43
N ASP A 582 -24.24 -0.71 -7.67
CA ASP A 582 -24.33 -0.20 -6.29
C ASP A 582 -24.98 1.19 -6.26
N ALA A 583 -24.64 2.07 -7.22
CA ALA A 583 -25.35 3.33 -7.41
C ALA A 583 -26.84 3.12 -7.73
N GLY A 584 -27.20 2.07 -8.46
CA GLY A 584 -28.60 1.70 -8.69
C GLY A 584 -29.33 1.29 -7.42
N ALA A 585 -28.66 0.56 -6.52
CA ALA A 585 -29.20 0.22 -5.21
C ALA A 585 -29.44 1.47 -4.36
N LEU A 586 -28.49 2.42 -4.36
CA LEU A 586 -28.64 3.73 -3.71
C LEU A 586 -29.90 4.47 -4.19
N LEU A 587 -30.06 4.64 -5.50
CA LEU A 587 -31.22 5.33 -6.08
C LEU A 587 -32.53 4.65 -5.69
N ASN A 588 -32.55 3.31 -5.73
CA ASN A 588 -33.74 2.53 -5.41
C ASN A 588 -34.12 2.63 -3.93
N ASN A 589 -33.15 2.55 -3.02
CA ASN A 589 -33.39 2.64 -1.58
C ASN A 589 -33.91 4.03 -1.20
N LEU A 590 -33.31 5.09 -1.77
CA LEU A 590 -33.81 6.45 -1.54
C LEU A 590 -35.23 6.62 -2.11
N LEU A 591 -35.52 6.06 -3.29
CA LEU A 591 -36.87 6.10 -3.89
C LEU A 591 -37.91 5.40 -3.00
N ILE A 592 -37.58 4.24 -2.44
CA ILE A 592 -38.45 3.54 -1.48
C ILE A 592 -38.65 4.40 -0.24
N LYS A 593 -37.57 5.00 0.29
CA LYS A 593 -37.66 5.86 1.47
C LYS A 593 -38.58 7.06 1.23
N ILE A 594 -38.44 7.76 0.11
CA ILE A 594 -39.32 8.89 -0.26
C ILE A 594 -40.80 8.48 -0.25
N ARG A 595 -41.12 7.25 -0.69
CA ARG A 595 -42.50 6.76 -0.74
C ARG A 595 -43.06 6.32 0.61
N THR A 596 -42.21 6.07 1.60
CA THR A 596 -42.59 5.48 2.89
C THR A 596 -42.41 6.43 4.07
N ALA A 597 -41.54 7.44 3.92
CA ALA A 597 -41.25 8.41 4.95
C ALA A 597 -42.39 9.42 5.12
N ASN A 598 -42.58 9.88 6.35
CA ASN A 598 -43.59 10.88 6.69
C ASN A 598 -43.03 12.31 6.65
N THR A 599 -41.69 12.46 6.71
CA THR A 599 -41.03 13.76 6.75
C THR A 599 -39.82 13.82 5.81
N THR A 600 -39.49 15.03 5.34
CA THR A 600 -38.27 15.31 4.58
C THR A 600 -37.00 14.95 5.38
N GLU A 601 -37.02 15.17 6.70
CA GLU A 601 -35.90 14.87 7.58
C GLU A 601 -35.56 13.37 7.59
N GLU A 602 -36.57 12.50 7.66
CA GLU A 602 -36.39 11.04 7.59
C GLU A 602 -35.75 10.61 6.27
N VAL A 603 -36.13 11.24 5.16
CA VAL A 603 -35.55 10.95 3.83
C VAL A 603 -34.09 11.40 3.78
N LEU A 604 -33.77 12.58 4.28
CA LEU A 604 -32.40 13.11 4.28
C LEU A 604 -31.48 12.35 5.24
N LEU A 605 -31.99 11.87 6.37
CA LEU A 605 -31.25 11.00 7.28
C LEU A 605 -30.91 9.66 6.62
N GLU A 606 -31.85 9.07 5.89
CA GLU A 606 -31.61 7.85 5.11
C GLU A 606 -30.58 8.09 4.00
N ALA A 607 -30.72 9.19 3.25
CA ALA A 607 -29.76 9.57 2.20
C ALA A 607 -28.33 9.66 2.77
N ARG A 608 -28.17 10.30 3.93
CA ARG A 608 -26.89 10.40 4.64
C ARG A 608 -26.38 9.03 5.11
N PHE A 609 -27.25 8.16 5.62
CA PHE A 609 -26.88 6.81 6.00
C PHE A 609 -26.38 6.01 4.80
N LEU A 610 -27.11 6.04 3.68
CA LEU A 610 -26.74 5.31 2.48
C LEU A 610 -25.43 5.84 1.88
N GLU A 611 -25.21 7.16 1.88
CA GLU A 611 -23.94 7.77 1.46
C GLU A 611 -22.74 7.29 2.27
N ASN A 612 -22.90 7.18 3.59
CA ASN A 612 -21.83 6.73 4.50
C ASN A 612 -21.58 5.21 4.43
N ASN A 613 -22.51 4.44 3.88
CA ASN A 613 -22.45 2.97 3.82
C ASN A 613 -22.39 2.43 2.38
N LYS A 614 -22.10 3.30 1.39
CA LYS A 614 -21.81 2.85 0.02
C LYS A 614 -20.65 1.85 0.06
N ARG A 615 -20.80 0.73 -0.66
CA ARG A 615 -19.76 -0.31 -0.72
C ARG A 615 -18.71 0.04 -1.76
N PHE A 616 -19.14 0.71 -2.83
CA PHE A 616 -18.34 1.01 -4.00
C PHE A 616 -18.60 2.43 -4.55
N GLY A 617 -17.69 2.93 -5.37
CA GLY A 617 -17.75 4.28 -5.95
C GLY A 617 -16.37 4.89 -6.17
N LEU A 618 -16.23 5.63 -7.28
CA LEU A 618 -15.08 6.47 -7.65
C LEU A 618 -14.65 7.48 -6.55
N ILE A 619 -15.51 7.69 -5.56
CA ILE A 619 -15.28 8.49 -4.34
C ILE A 619 -15.43 7.58 -3.12
N ASN A 620 -14.71 6.47 -3.14
CA ASN A 620 -14.17 5.86 -1.96
C ASN A 620 -12.89 6.65 -1.66
N LEU A 621 -12.90 7.75 -0.89
CA LEU A 621 -12.79 7.80 0.58
C LEU A 621 -12.34 6.53 1.33
N VAL A 622 -11.85 5.53 0.61
CA VAL A 622 -10.98 4.49 1.10
C VAL A 622 -9.55 5.03 1.19
N ASP A 623 -9.27 6.31 0.89
CA ASP A 623 -8.00 6.94 1.29
C ASP A 623 -8.06 7.51 2.71
N SER A 624 -9.18 8.10 3.15
CA SER A 624 -9.35 8.34 4.59
C SER A 624 -9.47 6.99 5.29
N PHE A 625 -10.24 6.05 4.76
CA PHE A 625 -10.33 4.72 5.36
C PHE A 625 -9.01 3.92 5.30
N LYS A 626 -8.17 3.98 4.24
CA LYS A 626 -6.85 3.30 4.14
C LYS A 626 -5.74 3.99 4.92
N GLN A 627 -5.76 5.32 5.01
CA GLN A 627 -4.87 6.01 5.95
C GLN A 627 -5.32 5.78 7.39
N THR A 628 -6.62 5.66 7.64
CA THR A 628 -7.14 5.22 8.94
C THR A 628 -6.86 3.74 9.14
N PHE A 629 -6.81 2.86 8.13
CA PHE A 629 -6.53 1.42 8.28
C PHE A 629 -5.10 1.10 8.76
N LYS A 630 -4.21 2.08 8.88
CA LYS A 630 -2.97 1.91 9.67
C LYS A 630 -3.18 2.05 11.19
N ASP A 631 -4.30 2.63 11.62
CA ASP A 631 -4.72 2.85 13.03
C ASP A 631 -6.11 2.25 13.42
N ASP A 632 -6.98 1.90 12.46
CA ASP A 632 -8.44 1.73 12.65
C ASP A 632 -8.91 0.33 13.03
N ASP A 633 -8.09 -0.72 12.94
CA ASP A 633 -8.47 -2.00 13.55
C ASP A 633 -8.76 -1.78 15.05
N THR A 634 -8.06 -0.82 15.67
CA THR A 634 -8.30 -0.40 17.05
C THR A 634 -9.55 0.46 17.24
N GLN A 635 -9.94 1.31 16.28
CA GLN A 635 -11.08 2.23 16.43
C GLN A 635 -12.41 1.59 16.04
N GLN A 636 -12.46 0.76 15.00
CA GLN A 636 -13.63 -0.06 14.70
C GLN A 636 -13.88 -1.13 15.78
N LEU A 637 -12.83 -1.81 16.28
CA LEU A 637 -12.97 -2.68 17.46
C LEU A 637 -13.38 -1.88 18.72
N LYS A 638 -12.93 -0.63 18.88
CA LYS A 638 -13.41 0.25 19.95
C LYS A 638 -14.87 0.63 19.78
N LEU A 639 -15.35 0.96 18.58
CA LEU A 639 -16.74 1.33 18.32
C LEU A 639 -17.69 0.12 18.43
N ILE A 640 -17.31 -1.03 17.86
CA ILE A 640 -18.02 -2.31 18.02
C ILE A 640 -18.00 -2.74 19.48
N GLY A 641 -16.84 -2.68 20.13
CA GLY A 641 -16.66 -2.95 21.55
C GLY A 641 -17.48 -2.02 22.43
N GLN A 642 -17.61 -0.74 22.08
CA GLN A 642 -18.38 0.25 22.84
C GLN A 642 -19.88 0.08 22.63
N SER A 643 -20.33 -0.26 21.43
CA SER A 643 -21.72 -0.68 21.15
C SER A 643 -22.07 -1.98 21.88
N TYR A 644 -21.16 -2.95 21.91
CA TYR A 644 -21.31 -4.21 22.64
C TYR A 644 -21.41 -3.96 24.15
N VAL A 645 -20.47 -3.19 24.71
CA VAL A 645 -20.46 -2.81 26.14
C VAL A 645 -21.73 -2.05 26.51
N ASN A 646 -22.20 -1.10 25.68
CA ASN A 646 -23.43 -0.36 25.95
C ASN A 646 -24.64 -1.28 26.03
N ARG A 647 -24.79 -2.20 25.07
CA ARG A 647 -25.89 -3.17 25.04
C ARG A 647 -25.80 -4.15 26.21
N LEU A 648 -24.59 -4.58 26.56
CA LEU A 648 -24.34 -5.55 27.64
C LEU A 648 -24.69 -4.92 28.99
N VAL A 649 -24.20 -3.71 29.24
CA VAL A 649 -24.52 -2.94 30.46
C VAL A 649 -26.00 -2.60 30.54
N ALA A 650 -26.63 -2.21 29.42
CA ALA A 650 -28.08 -1.99 29.40
C ALA A 650 -28.86 -3.26 29.80
N LYS A 651 -28.43 -4.44 29.32
CA LYS A 651 -29.02 -5.73 29.68
C LYS A 651 -28.80 -6.10 31.14
N VAL A 652 -27.63 -5.77 31.71
CA VAL A 652 -27.38 -5.90 33.16
C VAL A 652 -28.31 -4.99 33.95
N CYS A 653 -28.51 -3.75 33.52
CA CYS A 653 -29.39 -2.79 34.21
C CYS A 653 -30.89 -3.15 34.15
N THR A 654 -31.32 -3.91 33.14
CA THR A 654 -32.73 -4.32 32.99
C THR A 654 -33.04 -5.65 33.67
N GLN A 655 -32.03 -6.38 34.14
CA GLN A 655 -32.19 -7.64 34.85
C GLN A 655 -31.93 -7.46 36.35
N PRO A 656 -32.76 -8.04 37.23
CA PRO A 656 -32.47 -8.03 38.66
C PRO A 656 -31.16 -8.79 38.90
N THR A 657 -30.19 -8.11 39.50
CA THR A 657 -28.92 -8.71 39.93
C THR A 657 -29.04 -9.01 41.42
N GLU A 658 -29.46 -10.23 41.77
CA GLU A 658 -29.43 -10.69 43.16
C GLU A 658 -28.03 -11.23 43.47
N GLY A 659 -27.34 -10.69 44.48
CA GLY A 659 -26.01 -11.15 44.92
C GLY A 659 -24.82 -10.55 44.18
N ASP A 660 -23.64 -11.17 44.31
CA ASP A 660 -22.38 -10.66 43.77
C ASP A 660 -22.30 -10.85 42.25
N LEU A 661 -22.06 -9.73 41.54
CA LEU A 661 -21.85 -9.67 40.09
C LEU A 661 -20.37 -9.82 39.77
N TYR A 662 -20.03 -10.77 38.91
CA TYR A 662 -18.68 -10.96 38.37
C TYR A 662 -18.64 -10.68 36.86
N ILE A 663 -17.50 -10.22 36.36
CA ILE A 663 -17.25 -10.01 34.92
C ILE A 663 -16.29 -11.09 34.42
N TRP A 664 -16.70 -11.88 33.42
CA TRP A 664 -15.84 -12.89 32.80
C TRP A 664 -14.99 -12.27 31.69
N GLY A 665 -13.67 -12.25 31.89
CA GLY A 665 -12.64 -11.67 31.04
C GLY A 665 -11.85 -10.54 31.73
N THR A 666 -10.58 -10.36 31.34
CA THR A 666 -9.67 -9.29 31.82
C THR A 666 -9.20 -8.34 30.70
N GLY A 667 -9.88 -8.39 29.55
CA GLY A 667 -9.54 -7.57 28.38
C GLY A 667 -10.15 -6.16 28.37
N VAL A 668 -9.97 -5.45 27.25
CA VAL A 668 -10.46 -4.07 27.04
C VAL A 668 -11.99 -3.97 27.21
N VAL A 669 -12.75 -4.96 26.75
CA VAL A 669 -14.22 -5.01 26.88
C VAL A 669 -14.63 -5.14 28.34
N ALA A 670 -13.96 -5.97 29.12
CA ALA A 670 -14.20 -6.14 30.55
C ALA A 670 -13.93 -4.86 31.34
N LYS A 671 -12.83 -4.16 31.04
CA LYS A 671 -12.52 -2.85 31.62
C LYS A 671 -13.62 -1.82 31.33
N ASN A 672 -14.07 -1.73 30.08
CA ASN A 672 -15.09 -0.77 29.69
C ASN A 672 -16.47 -1.09 30.30
N ALA A 673 -16.83 -2.38 30.38
CA ALA A 673 -18.04 -2.82 31.06
C ALA A 673 -18.01 -2.49 32.55
N TYR A 674 -16.88 -2.73 33.23
CA TYR A 674 -16.69 -2.36 34.62
C TYR A 674 -16.89 -0.86 34.86
N VAL A 675 -16.22 0.00 34.09
CA VAL A 675 -16.33 1.47 34.22
C VAL A 675 -17.79 1.91 34.09
N LYS A 676 -18.53 1.41 33.09
CA LYS A 676 -19.93 1.78 32.89
C LYS A 676 -20.87 1.23 33.96
N LEU A 677 -20.60 0.04 34.49
CA LEU A 677 -21.37 -0.49 35.63
C LEU A 677 -21.15 0.35 36.88
N GLN A 678 -19.92 0.82 37.12
CA GLN A 678 -19.62 1.76 38.21
C GLN A 678 -20.34 3.11 38.02
N GLU A 679 -20.37 3.68 36.80
CA GLU A 679 -21.15 4.89 36.49
C GLU A 679 -22.64 4.73 36.81
N LYS A 680 -23.18 3.51 36.63
CA LYS A 680 -24.55 3.13 36.98
C LYS A 680 -24.73 2.72 38.44
N ARG A 681 -23.68 2.84 39.27
CA ARG A 681 -23.63 2.45 40.69
C ARG A 681 -23.93 0.97 40.94
N ILE A 682 -23.59 0.10 39.99
CA ILE A 682 -23.69 -1.36 40.14
C ILE A 682 -22.35 -1.88 40.66
N ARG A 683 -22.38 -2.58 41.79
CA ARG A 683 -21.18 -3.15 42.42
C ARG A 683 -20.73 -4.41 41.66
N VAL A 684 -19.45 -4.47 41.33
CA VAL A 684 -18.79 -5.66 40.76
C VAL A 684 -17.89 -6.25 41.84
N ALA A 685 -18.02 -7.56 42.10
CA ALA A 685 -17.29 -8.26 43.16
C ALA A 685 -15.90 -8.75 42.72
N GLY A 686 -15.71 -9.01 41.43
CA GLY A 686 -14.45 -9.46 40.86
C GLY A 686 -14.53 -9.81 39.38
N PHE A 687 -13.40 -10.27 38.84
CA PHE A 687 -13.28 -10.75 37.47
C PHE A 687 -13.05 -12.27 37.45
N ILE A 688 -13.43 -12.92 36.35
CA ILE A 688 -13.21 -14.35 36.13
C ILE A 688 -12.29 -14.51 34.92
N ASP A 689 -11.22 -15.27 35.06
CA ASP A 689 -10.29 -15.59 33.97
C ASP A 689 -9.85 -17.06 34.07
N ASN A 690 -9.86 -17.78 32.95
CA ASN A 690 -9.49 -19.19 32.90
C ASN A 690 -8.03 -19.43 33.29
N ASN A 691 -7.17 -18.41 33.12
CA ASN A 691 -5.73 -18.47 33.41
C ASN A 691 -5.33 -17.56 34.57
N ALA A 692 -6.25 -17.22 35.48
CA ALA A 692 -5.93 -16.35 36.61
C ALA A 692 -4.84 -16.96 37.52
N GLU A 693 -3.75 -16.23 37.74
CA GLU A 693 -2.73 -16.58 38.74
C GLU A 693 -3.24 -16.32 40.17
N SER A 694 -2.69 -17.04 41.16
CA SER A 694 -3.08 -16.87 42.57
C SER A 694 -2.80 -15.45 43.05
N GLY A 695 -3.84 -14.72 43.45
CA GLY A 695 -3.74 -13.33 43.91
C GLY A 695 -3.80 -12.28 42.80
N ALA A 696 -4.08 -12.68 41.56
CA ALA A 696 -4.26 -11.75 40.45
C ALA A 696 -5.35 -10.71 40.74
N GLN A 697 -5.09 -9.46 40.36
CA GLN A 697 -6.04 -8.35 40.46
C GLN A 697 -6.19 -7.64 39.12
N PHE A 698 -7.40 -7.18 38.83
CA PHE A 698 -7.72 -6.36 37.67
C PHE A 698 -8.60 -5.20 38.12
N LEU A 699 -8.16 -3.96 37.83
CA LEU A 699 -8.83 -2.73 38.27
C LEU A 699 -9.07 -2.67 39.79
N GLY A 700 -8.15 -3.24 40.58
CA GLY A 700 -8.22 -3.27 42.05
C GLY A 700 -9.19 -4.29 42.64
N LEU A 701 -9.77 -5.17 41.81
CA LEU A 701 -10.64 -6.27 42.24
C LEU A 701 -9.97 -7.63 41.97
N PRO A 702 -10.30 -8.68 42.73
CA PRO A 702 -9.72 -10.02 42.53
C PRO A 702 -10.12 -10.60 41.17
N VAL A 703 -9.16 -11.28 40.51
CA VAL A 703 -9.38 -12.13 39.34
C VAL A 703 -9.34 -13.58 39.80
N LEU A 704 -10.41 -14.32 39.56
CA LEU A 704 -10.61 -15.67 40.08
C LEU A 704 -10.72 -16.68 38.94
N THR A 705 -10.16 -17.88 39.14
CA THR A 705 -10.34 -18.99 38.21
C THR A 705 -11.74 -19.60 38.36
N PRO A 706 -12.42 -19.99 37.27
CA PRO A 706 -13.72 -20.65 37.34
C PRO A 706 -13.63 -21.92 38.19
N SER A 707 -14.44 -22.01 39.24
CA SER A 707 -14.46 -23.16 40.15
C SER A 707 -15.84 -23.36 40.77
N PRO A 708 -16.21 -24.58 41.20
CA PRO A 708 -17.47 -24.82 41.90
C PRO A 708 -17.65 -23.94 43.15
N SER A 709 -16.56 -23.64 43.87
CA SER A 709 -16.56 -22.74 45.03
C SER A 709 -16.89 -21.30 44.67
N LEU A 710 -16.38 -20.80 43.53
CA LEU A 710 -16.72 -19.46 43.03
C LEU A 710 -18.20 -19.38 42.65
N PHE A 711 -18.71 -20.39 41.94
CA PHE A 711 -20.12 -20.42 41.52
C PHE A 711 -21.10 -20.75 42.65
N ALA A 712 -20.62 -21.13 43.83
CA ALA A 712 -21.46 -21.24 45.02
C ALA A 712 -21.84 -19.85 45.58
N THR A 713 -20.99 -18.84 45.39
CA THR A 713 -21.20 -17.47 45.88
C THR A 713 -21.60 -16.51 44.78
N ALA A 714 -21.10 -16.70 43.55
CA ALA A 714 -21.48 -15.90 42.39
C ALA A 714 -22.94 -16.19 41.99
N ARG A 715 -23.76 -15.15 41.94
CA ARG A 715 -25.17 -15.26 41.54
C ARG A 715 -25.43 -14.71 40.14
N THR A 716 -24.64 -13.73 39.72
CA THR A 716 -24.69 -13.18 38.36
C THR A 716 -23.29 -13.09 37.75
N VAL A 717 -23.18 -13.50 36.48
CA VAL A 717 -21.94 -13.40 35.70
C VAL A 717 -22.21 -12.68 34.38
N CYS A 718 -21.47 -11.61 34.13
CA CYS A 718 -21.50 -10.84 32.90
C CYS A 718 -20.35 -11.27 31.98
N ILE A 719 -20.66 -11.84 30.81
CA ILE A 719 -19.65 -12.41 29.91
C ILE A 719 -19.27 -11.39 28.83
N THR A 720 -17.99 -11.04 28.76
CA THR A 720 -17.50 -9.95 27.90
C THR A 720 -16.80 -10.43 26.63
N SER A 721 -16.76 -11.74 26.40
CA SER A 721 -16.14 -12.32 25.21
C SER A 721 -16.98 -12.10 23.95
N VAL A 722 -16.38 -11.50 22.92
CA VAL A 722 -17.02 -11.30 21.62
C VAL A 722 -16.82 -12.58 20.79
N GLY A 723 -17.91 -13.30 20.50
CA GLY A 723 -17.90 -14.50 19.65
C GLY A 723 -17.91 -15.86 20.38
N SER A 724 -17.51 -15.94 21.65
CA SER A 724 -17.56 -17.19 22.44
C SER A 724 -18.46 -17.12 23.68
N SER A 725 -19.26 -16.04 23.83
CA SER A 725 -20.13 -15.85 24.99
C SER A 725 -21.11 -17.01 25.23
N ALA A 726 -21.66 -17.62 24.18
CA ALA A 726 -22.58 -18.75 24.30
C ALA A 726 -21.89 -20.04 24.81
N GLU A 727 -20.65 -20.27 24.39
CA GLU A 727 -19.84 -21.41 24.84
C GLU A 727 -19.38 -21.23 26.29
N ILE A 728 -18.99 -20.00 26.67
CA ILE A 728 -18.66 -19.71 28.07
C ILE A 728 -19.91 -19.85 28.94
N ALA A 729 -21.06 -19.34 28.50
CA ALA A 729 -22.31 -19.46 29.25
C ALA A 729 -22.74 -20.91 29.49
N SER A 730 -22.48 -21.82 28.55
CA SER A 730 -22.81 -23.25 28.73
C SER A 730 -21.91 -23.95 29.75
N SER A 731 -20.73 -23.40 30.04
CA SER A 731 -19.83 -23.89 31.09
C SER A 731 -20.19 -23.41 32.50
N VAL A 732 -21.09 -22.44 32.62
CA VAL A 732 -21.53 -21.88 33.90
C VAL A 732 -22.70 -22.71 34.45
N PRO A 733 -22.71 -23.06 35.76
CA PRO A 733 -23.82 -23.80 36.35
C PRO A 733 -25.18 -23.10 36.19
N ASN A 734 -26.24 -23.87 35.93
CA ASN A 734 -27.59 -23.36 35.65
C ASN A 734 -28.20 -22.47 36.75
N HIS A 735 -27.71 -22.55 37.99
CA HIS A 735 -28.19 -21.71 39.11
C HIS A 735 -27.56 -20.32 39.13
N VAL A 736 -26.58 -20.03 38.27
CA VAL A 736 -25.92 -18.73 38.13
C VAL A 736 -26.47 -18.03 36.89
N GLN A 737 -26.96 -16.81 37.06
CA GLN A 737 -27.50 -16.02 35.96
C GLN A 737 -26.37 -15.51 35.05
N CYS A 738 -26.39 -15.89 33.77
CA CYS A 738 -25.43 -15.42 32.78
C CYS A 738 -26.02 -14.29 31.92
N ILE A 739 -25.36 -13.14 31.90
CA ILE A 739 -25.72 -12.00 31.07
C ILE A 739 -24.67 -11.83 29.98
N TYR A 740 -25.07 -12.03 28.74
CA TYR A 740 -24.21 -11.90 27.57
C TYR A 740 -25.01 -11.47 26.33
N ILE A 741 -24.30 -11.10 25.27
CA ILE A 741 -24.86 -10.83 23.94
C ILE A 741 -24.41 -11.97 23.04
N ALA A 742 -25.38 -12.64 22.41
CA ALA A 742 -25.15 -13.72 21.46
C ALA A 742 -24.77 -13.17 20.08
#